data_AF-A0A7J3CV86-F1
#
_entry.id   AF-A0A7J3CV86-F1
#
_cell.length_a   1.000
_cell.length_b   1.000
_cell.length_c   1.000
_cell.angle_alpha   90.00
_cell.angle_beta   90.00
_cell.angle_gamma   90.00
#
_symmetry.space_group_name_H-M   'P 1'
#
loop_
_entity.id
_entity.type
_entity.pdbx_description
1 polymer ?
#
loop_
_entity_poly.entity_id
_entity_poly.type
_entity_poly.pdbx_seq_one_letter_code
_entity_poly.pdbx_strand_id
1 'polypeptide(L)'
;FLSIGTQLKVEKPTKGCVITSCSSIEGPIVKLKNGSVKKLRDFDEAKKLSKEVAEIIYLGDILFSLGDVINRNYELIKPGYVEEWWELELKEKIEKTGGKKENIIVDKYNVNIDKAIVLSEQYNIPLHPNHIFYWSQISYEEFLALLSWLSEAKFKEKLIFPYNKTEKEKFQKAKHALEILGVEHEVATENVVLSEETSKAFLTNLGIWPSITDNNLKKEIEKISNKTNKTDNVLEIVNKLAKYKIKDKAGTFIGARMGRPEKAKLRKLTGSPHVLFPVGEEGGRLRSVQEAEEAENGVKGDFPLYYCENCEKETIYFICENCEKETKKLYFCPLCERKFKTEICPIHGKAQDFMTRRIVINHYVDSAIKKLKLQKTELPKLIKGVRGTTSASHIPENIAKGILRAMFNLNVNKDGTIRYDVTELPITHFKPVEIGTSIQKLKELGYTTDIEGKELETEEQILEIKPQDIILPICPDSDDEKADEVFVAIAAFIDNLLVRFYGLRPFYNVKDKEDLVGQLAVFMAPHNCAGVITRIIGFSKIQGVLASPFVHAAVRRDCDGDEVSVMLLLDVLLNFSRSFLPAHRGGTQDAPLVLNSKINAGEVDDQILDFELSTYPLELYELAEKGVHSSKINIETVRTRLKEGKNPLLNIAFTHDTSNINMGIVNSSYKSLPTMEEKVQKQMELCEKLRAVNVSDVARLIIERHLIRDIKGNLRKFSTQQFRCVKCNEKYRRPPLAGKCTKCGGKIIFTITEGTIIKYLEPAIALAEKYDVPEYIKQSLELTKSYIESIFGRETEKQQALQKWF
;
A
#
# COMPACT_ATOMS: atom_id res chain seq x y z
N PHE A 1 4.97 7.11 8.82
CA PHE A 1 4.43 5.74 8.77
C PHE A 1 3.66 5.51 7.51
N LEU A 2 2.57 6.24 7.30
CA LEU A 2 1.77 6.13 6.08
C LEU A 2 2.50 6.71 4.87
N SER A 3 2.38 6.05 3.73
CA SER A 3 2.80 6.52 2.40
C SER A 3 1.76 6.16 1.36
N ILE A 4 1.79 6.82 0.20
CA ILE A 4 0.91 6.47 -0.93
C ILE A 4 1.11 4.98 -1.28
N GLY A 5 0.02 4.21 -1.33
CA GLY A 5 0.06 2.76 -1.50
C GLY A 5 0.03 1.94 -0.21
N THR A 6 0.14 2.56 0.98
CA THR A 6 -0.03 1.83 2.24
C THR A 6 -1.49 1.37 2.39
N GLN A 7 -1.68 0.09 2.70
CA GLN A 7 -3.00 -0.42 3.04
C GLN A 7 -3.40 0.06 4.44
N LEU A 8 -4.61 0.59 4.57
CA LEU A 8 -5.28 0.80 5.85
C LEU A 8 -6.36 -0.26 6.05
N LYS A 9 -6.52 -0.73 7.28
CA LYS A 9 -7.69 -1.47 7.72
C LYS A 9 -8.58 -0.50 8.48
N VAL A 10 -9.74 -0.22 7.92
CA VAL A 10 -10.73 0.73 8.47
C VAL A 10 -11.88 -0.01 9.14
N GLU A 11 -12.57 0.67 10.05
CA GLU A 11 -13.73 0.13 10.76
C GLU A 11 -14.96 -0.02 9.85
N LYS A 12 -15.19 0.98 8.98
CA LYS A 12 -16.31 1.10 8.04
C LYS A 12 -15.94 2.13 6.95
N PRO A 13 -16.59 2.12 5.77
CA PRO A 13 -17.61 1.17 5.32
C PRO A 13 -17.04 -0.19 4.89
N THR A 14 -15.75 -0.25 4.51
CA THR A 14 -15.09 -1.48 4.07
C THR A 14 -14.15 -2.06 5.13
N LYS A 15 -13.55 -3.22 4.87
CA LYS A 15 -12.55 -3.84 5.77
C LYS A 15 -11.13 -3.35 5.52
N GLY A 16 -10.89 -2.68 4.39
CA GLY A 16 -9.58 -2.25 3.98
C GLY A 16 -9.66 -1.29 2.79
N CYS A 17 -8.67 -0.43 2.69
CA CYS A 17 -8.49 0.50 1.59
C CYS A 17 -6.98 0.75 1.38
N VAL A 18 -6.65 1.38 0.26
CA VAL A 18 -5.31 1.93 0.02
C VAL A 18 -5.37 3.44 0.10
N ILE A 19 -4.33 4.04 0.67
CA ILE A 19 -4.25 5.50 0.76
C ILE A 19 -3.58 6.11 -0.47
N THR A 20 -4.15 7.23 -0.89
CA THR A 20 -3.64 8.13 -1.93
C THR A 20 -3.68 9.56 -1.41
N SER A 21 -3.07 10.49 -2.15
CA SER A 21 -3.01 11.91 -1.78
C SER A 21 -4.17 12.70 -2.38
N CYS A 22 -4.84 13.48 -1.54
CA CYS A 22 -5.81 14.50 -1.97
C CYS A 22 -5.46 15.81 -1.30
N SER A 23 -5.19 16.85 -2.08
CA SER A 23 -4.78 18.16 -1.55
C SER A 23 -5.93 19.12 -1.29
N SER A 24 -7.16 18.78 -1.70
CA SER A 24 -8.33 19.65 -1.53
C SER A 24 -9.05 19.48 -0.18
N ILE A 25 -8.72 18.44 0.60
CA ILE A 25 -9.39 18.11 1.86
C ILE A 25 -8.68 18.69 3.08
N GLU A 26 -9.35 18.75 4.22
CA GLU A 26 -8.74 19.30 5.44
C GLU A 26 -7.66 18.37 5.99
N GLY A 27 -6.48 18.93 6.24
CA GLY A 27 -5.38 18.26 6.90
C GLY A 27 -5.53 18.18 8.43
N PRO A 28 -4.50 17.70 9.14
CA PRO A 28 -4.54 17.55 10.58
C PRO A 28 -4.57 18.89 11.33
N ILE A 29 -5.21 18.88 12.49
CA ILE A 29 -5.16 19.95 13.49
C ILE A 29 -4.21 19.52 14.60
N VAL A 30 -3.14 20.29 14.79
CA VAL A 30 -2.04 19.94 15.69
C VAL A 30 -1.83 20.97 16.77
N LYS A 31 -1.44 20.50 17.95
CA LYS A 31 -0.92 21.30 19.04
C LYS A 31 0.60 21.26 19.02
N LEU A 32 1.20 22.43 18.96
CA LEU A 32 2.66 22.60 19.01
C LEU A 32 3.15 22.54 20.46
N LYS A 33 4.45 22.27 20.65
CA LYS A 33 5.10 22.23 21.98
C LYS A 33 4.96 23.54 22.77
N ASN A 34 4.80 24.68 22.11
CA ASN A 34 4.54 25.96 22.76
C ASN A 34 3.09 26.13 23.23
N GLY A 35 2.20 25.17 22.93
CA GLY A 35 0.77 25.19 23.29
C GLY A 35 -0.16 25.80 22.23
N SER A 36 0.38 26.34 21.14
CA SER A 36 -0.39 26.89 20.01
C SER A 36 -1.07 25.77 19.24
N VAL A 37 -2.26 26.05 18.68
CA VAL A 37 -3.00 25.11 17.82
C VAL A 37 -3.00 25.64 16.40
N LYS A 38 -2.65 24.77 15.46
CA LYS A 38 -2.55 25.10 14.04
C LYS A 38 -3.26 24.08 13.17
N LYS A 39 -3.95 24.56 12.15
CA LYS A 39 -4.52 23.72 11.07
C LYS A 39 -3.49 23.63 9.96
N LEU A 40 -2.96 22.44 9.68
CA LEU A 40 -1.95 22.26 8.64
C LEU A 40 -2.63 22.13 7.27
N ARG A 41 -2.32 23.06 6.36
CA ARG A 41 -3.03 23.15 5.06
C ARG A 41 -2.24 22.61 3.89
N ASP A 42 -0.91 22.60 3.99
CA ASP A 42 -0.04 22.11 2.93
C ASP A 42 1.03 21.15 3.44
N PHE A 43 1.55 20.34 2.52
CA PHE A 43 2.51 19.29 2.81
C PHE A 43 3.86 19.83 3.32
N ASP A 44 4.32 20.97 2.80
CA ASP A 44 5.62 21.54 3.15
C ASP A 44 5.61 22.14 4.57
N GLU A 45 4.50 22.80 4.92
CA GLU A 45 4.22 23.29 6.26
C GLU A 45 4.18 22.13 7.26
N ALA A 46 3.44 21.07 6.94
CA ALA A 46 3.36 19.87 7.79
C ALA A 46 4.75 19.24 8.01
N LYS A 47 5.58 19.17 6.96
CA LYS A 47 6.96 18.67 7.04
C LYS A 47 7.82 19.54 7.95
N LYS A 48 7.75 20.87 7.82
CA LYS A 48 8.50 21.84 8.66
C LYS A 48 8.11 21.74 10.14
N LEU A 49 6.81 21.65 10.44
CA LEU A 49 6.29 21.69 11.81
C LEU A 49 6.26 20.32 12.51
N SER A 50 6.45 19.22 11.79
CA SER A 50 6.41 17.84 12.31
C SER A 50 7.19 17.59 13.61
N LYS A 51 8.35 18.25 13.78
CA LYS A 51 9.19 18.13 14.97
C LYS A 51 8.65 18.90 16.19
N GLU A 52 7.87 19.94 15.94
CA GLU A 52 7.27 20.80 16.96
C GLU A 52 5.88 20.33 17.39
N VAL A 53 5.32 19.30 16.74
CA VAL A 53 4.04 18.70 17.12
C VAL A 53 4.18 17.95 18.46
N ALA A 54 3.44 18.42 19.45
CA ALA A 54 3.26 17.77 20.75
C ALA A 54 2.08 16.79 20.73
N GLU A 55 0.96 17.18 20.12
CA GLU A 55 -0.26 16.37 20.04
C GLU A 55 -0.95 16.63 18.70
N ILE A 56 -1.53 15.58 18.11
CA ILE A 56 -2.39 15.62 16.93
C ILE A 56 -3.82 15.47 17.46
N ILE A 57 -4.56 16.58 17.44
CA ILE A 57 -5.92 16.68 17.96
C ILE A 57 -6.87 15.97 16.98
N TYR A 58 -6.82 16.38 15.71
CA TYR A 58 -7.55 15.76 14.61
C TYR A 58 -6.56 15.32 13.53
N LEU A 59 -6.77 14.11 12.99
CA LEU A 59 -5.95 13.58 11.90
C LEU A 59 -6.22 14.26 10.55
N GLY A 60 -7.36 14.94 10.43
CA GLY A 60 -7.87 15.48 9.17
C GLY A 60 -8.89 14.53 8.54
N ASP A 61 -9.27 14.87 7.32
CA ASP A 61 -10.29 14.18 6.56
C ASP A 61 -9.76 12.90 5.91
N ILE A 62 -10.68 11.97 5.66
CA ILE A 62 -10.47 10.80 4.82
C ILE A 62 -11.67 10.64 3.90
N LEU A 63 -11.41 10.59 2.60
CA LEU A 63 -12.45 10.45 1.58
C LEU A 63 -12.80 8.97 1.39
N PHE A 64 -14.10 8.68 1.36
CA PHE A 64 -14.62 7.37 0.98
C PHE A 64 -15.51 7.53 -0.26
N SER A 65 -15.42 6.57 -1.17
CA SER A 65 -16.33 6.47 -2.31
C SER A 65 -17.73 6.12 -1.82
N LEU A 66 -18.75 6.65 -2.48
CA LEU A 66 -20.13 6.26 -2.21
C LEU A 66 -20.37 4.80 -2.64
N GLY A 67 -19.72 4.37 -3.72
CA GLY A 67 -19.77 2.99 -4.20
C GLY A 67 -19.35 1.98 -3.16
N ASP A 68 -18.37 2.29 -2.30
CA ASP A 68 -17.99 1.41 -1.18
C ASP A 68 -19.11 1.27 -0.14
N VAL A 69 -19.85 2.35 0.14
CA VAL A 69 -20.99 2.34 1.06
C VAL A 69 -22.16 1.54 0.46
N ILE A 70 -22.45 1.75 -0.82
CA ILE A 70 -23.51 1.04 -1.56
C ILE A 70 -23.18 -0.45 -1.65
N ASN A 71 -21.96 -0.82 -2.05
CA ASN A 71 -21.52 -2.20 -2.21
C ASN A 71 -21.60 -2.98 -0.89
N ARG A 72 -21.25 -2.34 0.23
CA ARG A 72 -21.35 -2.94 1.56
C ARG A 72 -22.75 -2.87 2.16
N ASN A 73 -23.72 -2.32 1.41
CA ASN A 73 -25.11 -2.17 1.82
C ASN A 73 -25.21 -1.52 3.22
N TYR A 74 -24.42 -0.48 3.43
CA TYR A 74 -24.31 0.22 4.70
C TYR A 74 -25.29 1.39 4.78
N GLU A 75 -25.60 1.87 5.98
CA GLU A 75 -26.26 3.17 6.16
C GLU A 75 -25.32 4.28 5.69
N LEU A 76 -25.88 5.36 5.14
CA LEU A 76 -25.05 6.49 4.73
C LEU A 76 -24.34 7.06 5.96
N ILE A 77 -23.02 7.13 5.90
CA ILE A 77 -22.19 7.66 6.98
C ILE A 77 -22.44 9.16 7.05
N LYS A 78 -22.79 9.68 8.22
CA LYS A 78 -23.02 11.11 8.44
C LYS A 78 -21.71 11.88 8.17
N PRO A 79 -21.63 12.70 7.11
CA PRO A 79 -20.44 13.49 6.83
C PRO A 79 -20.37 14.68 7.79
N GLY A 80 -19.18 15.24 7.96
CA GLY A 80 -19.04 16.59 8.48
C GLY A 80 -19.66 17.59 7.49
N TYR A 81 -20.00 18.78 7.95
CA TYR A 81 -20.39 19.85 7.03
C TYR A 81 -19.16 20.34 6.26
N VAL A 82 -19.19 20.17 4.93
CA VAL A 82 -18.08 20.40 4.00
C VAL A 82 -18.46 21.36 2.89
N GLU A 83 -17.45 21.88 2.21
CA GLU A 83 -17.52 22.93 1.18
C GLU A 83 -18.40 22.48 0.00
N GLU A 84 -18.34 21.20 -0.38
CA GLU A 84 -19.15 20.62 -1.46
C GLU A 84 -20.65 20.69 -1.11
N TRP A 85 -21.01 20.41 0.14
CA TRP A 85 -22.40 20.48 0.59
C TRP A 85 -22.88 21.93 0.63
N TRP A 86 -22.07 22.83 1.19
CA TRP A 86 -22.40 24.26 1.24
C TRP A 86 -22.58 24.86 -0.17
N GLU A 87 -21.70 24.50 -1.12
CA GLU A 87 -21.81 24.94 -2.52
C GLU A 87 -23.13 24.48 -3.16
N LEU A 88 -23.55 23.24 -2.93
CA LEU A 88 -24.80 22.70 -3.45
C LEU A 88 -26.03 23.40 -2.84
N GLU A 89 -26.02 23.67 -1.53
CA GLU A 89 -27.07 24.45 -0.86
C GLU A 89 -27.16 25.88 -1.44
N LEU A 90 -26.02 26.53 -1.67
CA LEU A 90 -25.96 27.86 -2.26
C LEU A 90 -26.50 27.86 -3.69
N LYS A 91 -26.08 26.91 -4.54
CA LYS A 91 -26.59 26.76 -5.92
C LYS A 91 -28.10 26.59 -5.95
N GLU A 92 -28.63 25.68 -5.12
CA GLU A 92 -30.07 25.41 -5.05
C GLU A 92 -30.87 26.65 -4.63
N LYS A 93 -30.36 27.43 -3.67
CA LYS A 93 -31.03 28.67 -3.23
C LYS A 93 -30.93 29.79 -4.26
N ILE A 94 -29.81 29.94 -4.96
CA ILE A 94 -29.66 30.94 -6.02
C ILE A 94 -30.63 30.66 -7.17
N GLU A 95 -30.74 29.40 -7.59
CA GLU A 95 -31.68 28.98 -8.64
C GLU A 95 -33.14 29.25 -8.26
N LYS A 96 -33.52 28.98 -7.01
CA LYS A 96 -34.87 29.26 -6.50
C LYS A 96 -35.18 30.75 -6.33
N THR A 97 -34.19 31.57 -6.00
CA THR A 97 -34.37 33.01 -5.71
C THR A 97 -34.07 33.94 -6.89
N GLY A 98 -33.59 33.41 -8.01
CA GLY A 98 -33.21 34.22 -9.18
C GLY A 98 -31.97 35.10 -8.93
N GLY A 99 -31.09 34.68 -8.02
CA GLY A 99 -29.89 35.44 -7.65
C GLY A 99 -28.87 35.59 -8.79
N LYS A 100 -27.91 36.51 -8.61
CA LYS A 100 -26.83 36.73 -9.58
C LYS A 100 -25.96 35.46 -9.71
N LYS A 101 -25.77 34.96 -10.93
CA LYS A 101 -24.91 33.80 -11.23
C LYS A 101 -23.45 33.99 -10.82
N GLU A 102 -22.97 35.23 -10.70
CA GLU A 102 -21.62 35.56 -10.20
C GLU A 102 -21.38 35.03 -8.78
N ASN A 103 -22.42 34.91 -7.96
CA ASN A 103 -22.33 34.34 -6.61
C ASN A 103 -22.20 32.80 -6.61
N ILE A 104 -22.39 32.14 -7.77
CA ILE A 104 -22.16 30.69 -7.94
C ILE A 104 -20.69 30.40 -8.26
N ILE A 105 -19.97 31.35 -8.87
CA ILE A 105 -18.55 31.21 -9.26
C ILE A 105 -17.62 31.55 -8.09
N VAL A 106 -18.11 31.40 -6.85
CA VAL A 106 -17.27 31.60 -5.68
C VAL A 106 -16.44 30.35 -5.48
N ASP A 107 -15.12 30.51 -5.36
CA ASP A 107 -14.25 29.44 -4.92
C ASP A 107 -14.71 28.97 -3.53
N LYS A 108 -15.32 27.78 -3.49
CA LYS A 108 -15.89 27.18 -2.28
C LYS A 108 -14.85 26.93 -1.20
N TYR A 109 -13.58 26.77 -1.55
CA TYR A 109 -12.54 26.56 -0.55
C TYR A 109 -12.04 27.88 0.05
N ASN A 110 -12.30 29.02 -0.60
CA ASN A 110 -11.70 30.30 -0.28
C ASN A 110 -12.77 31.40 -0.07
N VAL A 111 -13.64 31.17 0.91
CA VAL A 111 -14.67 32.13 1.35
C VAL A 111 -14.27 32.73 2.68
N ASN A 112 -14.01 34.03 2.73
CA ASN A 112 -13.73 34.74 3.99
C ASN A 112 -15.00 34.89 4.86
N ILE A 113 -14.81 35.18 6.15
CA ILE A 113 -15.93 35.26 7.12
C ILE A 113 -16.97 36.32 6.73
N ASP A 114 -16.55 37.50 6.26
CA ASP A 114 -17.46 38.59 5.93
C ASP A 114 -18.36 38.22 4.74
N LYS A 115 -17.80 37.58 3.71
CA LYS A 115 -18.56 37.07 2.57
C LYS A 115 -19.46 35.90 2.97
N ALA A 116 -18.99 35.01 3.85
CA ALA A 116 -19.81 33.91 4.37
C ALA A 116 -21.06 34.44 5.08
N ILE A 117 -20.90 35.48 5.93
CA ILE A 117 -22.03 36.13 6.62
C ILE A 117 -23.01 36.74 5.62
N VAL A 118 -22.51 37.48 4.62
CA VAL A 118 -23.36 38.11 3.58
C VAL A 118 -24.16 37.05 2.82
N LEU A 119 -23.52 35.95 2.41
CA LEU A 119 -24.19 34.87 1.68
C LEU A 119 -25.22 34.14 2.55
N SER A 120 -24.88 33.83 3.81
CA SER A 120 -25.82 33.22 4.76
C SER A 120 -27.02 34.12 5.03
N GLU A 121 -26.82 35.44 5.13
CA GLU A 121 -27.91 36.41 5.35
C GLU A 121 -28.80 36.57 4.10
N GLN A 122 -28.20 36.65 2.91
CA GLN A 122 -28.93 36.84 1.66
C GLN A 122 -29.75 35.61 1.25
N TYR A 123 -29.18 34.40 1.41
CA TYR A 123 -29.76 33.17 0.87
C TYR A 123 -30.32 32.21 1.94
N ASN A 124 -30.22 32.59 3.23
CA ASN A 124 -30.65 31.79 4.37
C ASN A 124 -30.05 30.36 4.36
N ILE A 125 -28.75 30.29 4.11
CA ILE A 125 -27.96 29.06 4.14
C ILE A 125 -27.13 28.99 5.44
N PRO A 126 -26.72 27.79 5.88
CA PRO A 126 -25.81 27.66 7.02
C PRO A 126 -24.51 28.44 6.84
N LEU A 127 -23.83 28.71 7.95
CA LEU A 127 -22.52 29.36 7.90
C LEU A 127 -21.48 28.44 7.23
N HIS A 128 -20.59 29.03 6.45
CA HIS A 128 -19.58 28.31 5.67
C HIS A 128 -18.70 27.37 6.54
N PRO A 129 -18.39 26.13 6.07
CA PRO A 129 -17.62 25.12 6.80
C PRO A 129 -16.27 25.57 7.39
N ASN A 130 -15.49 26.40 6.68
CA ASN A 130 -14.24 26.97 7.20
C ASN A 130 -14.38 27.82 8.48
N HIS A 131 -15.58 28.36 8.73
CA HIS A 131 -15.85 29.32 9.82
C HIS A 131 -16.70 28.73 10.96
N ILE A 132 -16.88 27.42 10.97
CA ILE A 132 -17.53 26.68 12.06
C ILE A 132 -16.52 25.80 12.79
N PHE A 133 -16.88 25.38 14.00
CA PHE A 133 -16.00 24.63 14.90
C PHE A 133 -16.63 23.31 15.32
N TYR A 134 -15.84 22.43 15.95
CA TYR A 134 -16.27 21.11 16.41
C TYR A 134 -17.13 21.18 17.68
N TRP A 135 -18.20 21.99 17.67
CA TRP A 135 -19.09 22.22 18.82
C TRP A 135 -19.75 20.96 19.38
N SER A 136 -19.89 19.91 18.57
CA SER A 136 -20.40 18.61 18.99
C SER A 136 -19.40 17.81 19.85
N GLN A 137 -18.14 18.25 19.94
CA GLN A 137 -17.04 17.48 20.55
C GLN A 137 -16.66 17.94 21.95
N ILE A 138 -17.30 19.00 22.48
CA ILE A 138 -17.08 19.48 23.85
C ILE A 138 -18.31 19.25 24.72
N SER A 139 -18.07 19.00 26.01
CA SER A 139 -19.12 18.86 27.00
C SER A 139 -19.69 20.23 27.42
N TYR A 140 -20.89 20.21 28.01
CA TYR A 140 -21.51 21.41 28.57
C TYR A 140 -20.63 22.13 29.62
N GLU A 141 -19.92 21.36 30.45
CA GLU A 141 -19.05 21.94 31.47
C GLU A 141 -17.81 22.62 30.88
N GLU A 142 -17.24 22.04 29.83
CA GLU A 142 -16.14 22.64 29.07
C GLU A 142 -16.60 23.91 28.35
N PHE A 143 -17.81 23.90 27.80
CA PHE A 143 -18.42 25.08 27.20
C PHE A 143 -18.61 26.22 28.21
N LEU A 144 -19.12 25.94 29.41
CA LEU A 144 -19.23 26.96 30.46
C LEU A 144 -17.87 27.50 30.92
N ALA A 145 -16.87 26.62 31.05
CA ALA A 145 -15.51 27.03 31.37
C ALA A 145 -14.93 27.95 30.28
N LEU A 146 -15.21 27.65 29.00
CA LEU A 146 -14.81 28.47 27.87
C LEU A 146 -15.49 29.85 27.89
N LEU A 147 -16.78 29.92 28.18
CA LEU A 147 -17.49 31.19 28.35
C LEU A 147 -16.93 32.01 29.52
N SER A 148 -16.65 31.37 30.66
CA SER A 148 -16.02 32.04 31.80
C SER A 148 -14.67 32.65 31.42
N TRP A 149 -13.84 31.92 30.67
CA TRP A 149 -12.56 32.44 30.19
C TRP A 149 -12.73 33.57 29.18
N LEU A 150 -13.70 33.46 28.26
CA LEU A 150 -14.04 34.51 27.30
C LEU A 150 -14.53 35.78 28.00
N SER A 151 -15.16 35.68 29.18
CA SER A 151 -15.63 36.84 29.95
C SER A 151 -14.49 37.69 30.54
N GLU A 152 -13.29 37.11 30.65
CA GLU A 152 -12.06 37.78 31.10
C GLU A 152 -11.14 38.15 29.92
N ALA A 153 -11.52 37.80 28.69
CA ALA A 153 -10.77 38.14 27.49
C ALA A 153 -10.92 39.63 27.13
N LYS A 154 -9.94 40.16 26.38
CA LYS A 154 -10.01 41.48 25.76
C LYS A 154 -10.27 41.35 24.27
N PHE A 155 -11.11 42.23 23.73
CA PHE A 155 -11.41 42.28 22.31
C PHE A 155 -10.92 43.59 21.67
N LYS A 156 -9.89 43.49 20.83
CA LYS A 156 -9.35 44.59 20.02
C LYS A 156 -9.04 44.08 18.62
N GLU A 157 -10.09 43.91 17.80
CA GLU A 157 -10.09 43.21 16.50
C GLU A 157 -9.76 41.70 16.59
N LYS A 158 -8.91 41.33 17.54
CA LYS A 158 -8.53 39.99 17.95
C LYS A 158 -9.02 39.71 19.38
N LEU A 159 -9.39 38.47 19.64
CA LEU A 159 -9.62 37.97 20.99
C LEU A 159 -8.28 37.64 21.65
N ILE A 160 -8.05 38.25 22.80
CA ILE A 160 -6.85 38.06 23.62
C ILE A 160 -7.30 37.51 24.97
N PHE A 161 -7.00 36.24 25.20
CA PHE A 161 -7.34 35.56 26.44
C PHE A 161 -6.17 35.62 27.42
N PRO A 162 -6.45 35.90 28.70
CA PRO A 162 -5.42 35.93 29.73
C PRO A 162 -4.94 34.50 30.05
N TYR A 163 -3.61 34.28 30.04
CA TYR A 163 -3.00 32.95 30.16
C TYR A 163 -1.60 32.98 30.84
N ASN A 164 -1.44 33.77 31.91
CA ASN A 164 -0.23 33.78 32.73
C ASN A 164 -0.08 32.50 33.61
N LYS A 165 0.98 32.37 34.39
CA LYS A 165 1.23 31.15 35.22
C LYS A 165 0.06 30.77 36.13
N THR A 166 -0.59 31.73 36.77
CA THR A 166 -1.72 31.49 37.68
C THR A 166 -3.00 31.19 36.91
N GLU A 167 -3.22 31.89 35.79
CA GLU A 167 -4.39 31.70 34.93
C GLU A 167 -4.34 30.39 34.15
N LYS A 168 -3.14 29.86 33.87
CA LYS A 168 -2.96 28.55 33.22
C LYS A 168 -3.64 27.43 34.02
N GLU A 169 -3.49 27.43 35.34
CA GLU A 169 -4.13 26.45 36.21
C GLU A 169 -5.64 26.68 36.27
N LYS A 170 -6.07 27.94 36.39
CA LYS A 170 -7.50 28.32 36.44
C LYS A 170 -8.25 27.95 35.15
N PHE A 171 -7.66 28.20 33.99
CA PHE A 171 -8.30 28.07 32.68
C PHE A 171 -7.83 26.85 31.88
N GLN A 172 -7.21 25.86 32.52
CA GLN A 172 -6.76 24.64 31.83
C GLN A 172 -7.90 23.94 31.08
N LYS A 173 -9.07 23.78 31.72
CA LYS A 173 -10.26 23.16 31.10
C LYS A 173 -10.79 23.99 29.93
N ALA A 174 -10.78 25.32 30.03
CA ALA A 174 -11.22 26.23 28.96
C ALA A 174 -10.25 26.21 27.76
N LYS A 175 -8.93 26.20 28.02
CA LYS A 175 -7.91 26.04 26.98
C LYS A 175 -8.05 24.70 26.27
N HIS A 176 -8.26 23.62 27.01
CA HIS A 176 -8.50 22.31 26.42
C HIS A 176 -9.76 22.33 25.53
N ALA A 177 -10.87 22.91 26.00
CA ALA A 177 -12.08 23.08 25.19
C ALA A 177 -11.80 23.83 23.88
N LEU A 178 -11.01 24.91 23.92
CA LEU A 178 -10.60 25.66 22.73
C LEU A 178 -9.76 24.82 21.75
N GLU A 179 -8.87 23.96 22.28
CA GLU A 179 -8.08 23.00 21.50
C GLU A 179 -8.99 21.96 20.82
N ILE A 180 -9.94 21.36 21.56
CA ILE A 180 -10.88 20.35 21.05
C ILE A 180 -11.84 20.94 20.01
N LEU A 181 -12.24 22.21 20.16
CA LEU A 181 -13.04 22.90 19.13
C LEU A 181 -12.28 23.10 17.81
N GLY A 182 -10.97 22.87 17.77
CA GLY A 182 -10.13 23.06 16.59
C GLY A 182 -9.96 24.53 16.21
N VAL A 183 -10.07 25.43 17.19
CA VAL A 183 -9.87 26.87 16.97
C VAL A 183 -8.37 27.13 16.84
N GLU A 184 -7.95 27.69 15.70
CA GLU A 184 -6.56 28.08 15.47
C GLU A 184 -6.17 29.28 16.35
N HIS A 185 -5.09 29.14 17.13
CA HIS A 185 -4.66 30.17 18.07
C HIS A 185 -3.17 30.06 18.42
N GLU A 186 -2.58 31.21 18.74
CA GLU A 186 -1.18 31.33 19.15
C GLU A 186 -1.08 31.52 20.66
N VAL A 187 -0.07 30.88 21.27
CA VAL A 187 0.25 31.06 22.69
C VAL A 187 1.49 31.92 22.83
N ALA A 188 1.29 33.12 23.37
CA ALA A 188 2.35 34.02 23.82
C ALA A 188 2.66 33.78 25.31
N THR A 189 3.64 34.50 25.86
CA THR A 189 4.12 34.31 27.24
C THR A 189 3.02 34.43 28.30
N GLU A 190 2.08 35.36 28.10
CA GLU A 190 1.01 35.67 29.06
C GLU A 190 -0.40 35.54 28.48
N ASN A 191 -0.54 35.27 27.18
CA ASN A 191 -1.84 35.34 26.51
C ASN A 191 -2.02 34.24 25.47
N VAL A 192 -3.28 33.89 25.21
CA VAL A 192 -3.69 33.11 24.04
C VAL A 192 -4.39 34.06 23.07
N VAL A 193 -3.96 34.08 21.81
CA VAL A 193 -4.42 35.06 20.82
C VAL A 193 -5.04 34.35 19.63
N LEU A 194 -6.24 34.78 19.26
CA LEU A 194 -6.90 34.34 18.04
C LEU A 194 -6.65 35.36 16.94
N SER A 195 -6.51 34.89 15.70
CA SER A 195 -6.43 35.80 14.55
C SER A 195 -7.71 36.64 14.42
N GLU A 196 -7.67 37.73 13.66
CA GLU A 196 -8.86 38.58 13.45
C GLU A 196 -10.01 37.78 12.83
N GLU A 197 -9.71 37.02 11.78
CA GLU A 197 -10.70 36.19 11.07
C GLU A 197 -11.27 35.10 11.99
N THR A 198 -10.40 34.39 12.72
CA THR A 198 -10.83 33.36 13.67
C THR A 198 -11.66 33.95 14.81
N SER A 199 -11.31 35.15 15.29
CA SER A 199 -12.07 35.86 16.33
C SER A 199 -13.48 36.21 15.84
N LYS A 200 -13.59 36.78 14.63
CA LYS A 200 -14.88 37.08 14.00
C LYS A 200 -15.72 35.82 13.81
N ALA A 201 -15.14 34.73 13.30
CA ALA A 201 -15.82 33.45 13.13
C ALA A 201 -16.33 32.91 14.48
N PHE A 202 -15.48 32.88 15.50
CA PHE A 202 -15.82 32.39 16.85
C PHE A 202 -16.97 33.19 17.48
N LEU A 203 -16.92 34.53 17.40
CA LEU A 203 -17.96 35.41 17.93
C LEU A 203 -19.26 35.34 17.12
N THR A 204 -19.18 35.10 15.80
CA THR A 204 -20.34 34.88 14.92
C THR A 204 -21.08 33.60 15.29
N ASN A 205 -20.35 32.51 15.58
CA ASN A 205 -20.94 31.25 16.04
C ASN A 205 -21.70 31.46 17.37
N LEU A 206 -21.17 32.28 18.28
CA LEU A 206 -21.84 32.60 19.56
C LEU A 206 -22.99 33.61 19.44
N GLY A 207 -23.27 34.14 18.24
CA GLY A 207 -24.38 35.06 17.99
C GLY A 207 -24.16 36.49 18.51
N ILE A 208 -22.92 36.88 18.80
CA ILE A 208 -22.58 38.19 19.41
C ILE A 208 -21.86 39.15 18.45
N TRP A 209 -21.45 38.68 17.27
CA TRP A 209 -20.91 39.52 16.20
C TRP A 209 -22.04 40.14 15.34
N PRO A 210 -21.92 41.41 14.85
CA PRO A 210 -20.85 42.39 15.05
C PRO A 210 -21.04 43.34 16.25
N SER A 211 -22.08 43.14 17.06
CA SER A 211 -22.49 44.05 18.15
C SER A 211 -21.52 44.13 19.35
N ILE A 212 -20.41 43.40 19.29
CA ILE A 212 -19.48 43.19 20.39
C ILE A 212 -18.36 44.24 20.42
N THR A 213 -18.03 44.69 21.62
CA THR A 213 -16.96 45.64 21.96
C THR A 213 -16.30 45.17 23.26
N ASP A 214 -15.09 45.63 23.55
CA ASP A 214 -14.38 45.26 24.79
C ASP A 214 -15.23 45.55 26.05
N ASN A 215 -16.02 46.63 26.03
CA ASN A 215 -16.81 47.09 27.17
C ASN A 215 -18.11 46.29 27.41
N ASN A 216 -18.62 45.55 26.42
CA ASN A 216 -19.87 44.78 26.54
C ASN A 216 -19.66 43.26 26.50
N LEU A 217 -18.45 42.77 26.19
CA LEU A 217 -18.13 41.34 26.08
C LEU A 217 -18.61 40.54 27.29
N LYS A 218 -18.22 40.95 28.50
CA LYS A 218 -18.62 40.28 29.74
C LYS A 218 -20.14 40.19 29.93
N LYS A 219 -20.87 41.28 29.62
CA LYS A 219 -22.34 41.33 29.75
C LYS A 219 -23.03 40.42 28.74
N GLU A 220 -22.55 40.36 27.50
CA GLU A 220 -23.12 39.46 26.48
C GLU A 220 -22.88 37.99 26.83
N ILE A 221 -21.72 37.67 27.39
CA ILE A 221 -21.41 36.31 27.84
C ILE A 221 -22.28 35.90 29.02
N GLU A 222 -22.48 36.77 30.01
CA GLU A 222 -23.41 36.51 31.11
C GLU A 222 -24.84 36.24 30.60
N LYS A 223 -25.29 36.96 29.55
CA LYS A 223 -26.58 36.67 28.90
C LYS A 223 -26.59 35.30 28.23
N ILE A 224 -25.49 34.90 27.58
CA ILE A 224 -25.37 33.57 26.97
C ILE A 224 -25.45 32.50 28.05
N SER A 225 -24.63 32.59 29.10
CA SER A 225 -24.61 31.62 30.20
C SER A 225 -25.95 31.49 30.92
N ASN A 226 -26.75 32.56 30.99
CA ASN A 226 -28.09 32.51 31.58
C ASN A 226 -29.15 31.89 30.66
N LYS A 227 -28.92 31.86 29.34
CA LYS A 227 -29.82 31.27 28.34
C LYS A 227 -29.51 29.80 28.05
N THR A 228 -28.39 29.27 28.55
CA THR A 228 -27.94 27.91 28.28
C THR A 228 -28.58 26.90 29.21
N ASN A 229 -29.08 25.79 28.67
CA ASN A 229 -29.64 24.69 29.44
C ASN A 229 -28.69 23.48 29.45
N LYS A 230 -28.56 22.83 30.60
CA LYS A 230 -27.69 21.64 30.77
C LYS A 230 -28.14 20.41 29.96
N THR A 231 -29.42 20.35 29.58
CA THR A 231 -30.00 19.21 28.85
C THR A 231 -29.70 19.21 27.36
N ASP A 232 -29.32 20.36 26.80
CA ASP A 232 -29.09 20.52 25.37
C ASP A 232 -27.64 20.18 25.02
N ASN A 233 -27.42 19.63 23.83
CA ASN A 233 -26.06 19.47 23.30
C ASN A 233 -25.47 20.85 22.97
N VAL A 234 -24.13 21.00 23.10
CA VAL A 234 -23.48 22.30 22.87
C VAL A 234 -23.77 22.87 21.47
N LEU A 235 -23.78 22.04 20.42
CA LEU A 235 -24.14 22.48 19.08
C LEU A 235 -25.59 23.02 18.99
N GLU A 236 -26.53 22.46 19.74
CA GLU A 236 -27.92 22.95 19.78
C GLU A 236 -28.00 24.29 20.52
N ILE A 237 -27.25 24.44 21.61
CA ILE A 237 -27.11 25.72 22.32
C ILE A 237 -26.56 26.78 21.37
N VAL A 238 -25.46 26.49 20.65
CA VAL A 238 -24.87 27.41 19.67
C VAL A 238 -25.89 27.78 18.59
N ASN A 239 -26.66 26.83 18.06
CA ASN A 239 -27.71 27.13 17.06
C ASN A 239 -28.86 28.00 17.60
N LYS A 240 -29.19 27.91 18.90
CA LYS A 240 -30.21 28.78 19.53
C LYS A 240 -29.70 30.22 19.71
N LEU A 241 -28.39 30.41 19.79
CA LEU A 241 -27.73 31.71 19.97
C LEU A 241 -27.38 32.36 18.63
N ALA A 242 -26.91 31.57 17.67
CA ALA A 242 -26.44 32.02 16.38
C ALA A 242 -27.58 32.59 15.54
N LYS A 243 -27.28 33.65 14.78
CA LYS A 243 -28.21 34.23 13.79
C LYS A 243 -28.40 33.29 12.59
N TYR A 244 -27.39 32.49 12.28
CA TYR A 244 -27.37 31.56 11.16
C TYR A 244 -27.24 30.13 11.67
N LYS A 245 -27.75 29.16 10.91
CA LYS A 245 -27.62 27.74 11.26
C LYS A 245 -26.13 27.34 11.24
N ILE A 246 -25.66 26.76 12.35
CA ILE A 246 -24.33 26.17 12.48
C ILE A 246 -24.47 24.65 12.36
N LYS A 247 -23.93 24.08 11.29
CA LYS A 247 -23.95 22.64 11.03
C LYS A 247 -22.86 21.92 11.82
N ASP A 248 -22.98 20.60 11.92
CA ASP A 248 -22.02 19.75 12.61
C ASP A 248 -20.76 19.54 11.76
N LYS A 249 -19.62 20.12 12.16
CA LYS A 249 -18.34 19.94 11.46
C LYS A 249 -17.70 18.56 11.69
N ALA A 250 -18.04 17.88 12.80
CA ALA A 250 -17.37 16.63 13.18
C ALA A 250 -17.81 15.42 12.34
N GLY A 251 -19.10 15.32 12.02
CA GLY A 251 -19.65 14.17 11.32
C GLY A 251 -19.39 12.85 12.06
N THR A 252 -18.91 11.85 11.33
CA THR A 252 -18.55 10.53 11.86
C THR A 252 -17.04 10.32 11.81
N PHE A 253 -16.42 9.99 12.95
CA PHE A 253 -15.03 9.55 12.98
C PHE A 253 -14.90 8.08 12.56
N ILE A 254 -13.86 7.78 11.77
CA ILE A 254 -13.57 6.44 11.29
C ILE A 254 -12.25 5.95 11.87
N GLY A 255 -12.29 4.84 12.61
CA GLY A 255 -11.10 4.18 13.10
C GLY A 255 -10.31 3.53 11.96
N ALA A 256 -8.98 3.68 11.98
CA ALA A 256 -8.09 3.06 11.01
C ALA A 256 -6.83 2.51 11.69
N ARG A 257 -6.28 1.43 11.14
CA ARG A 257 -4.95 0.92 11.48
C ARG A 257 -4.15 0.65 10.22
N MET A 258 -2.84 0.85 10.29
CA MET A 258 -1.94 0.47 9.21
C MET A 258 -1.98 -1.05 9.00
N GLY A 259 -2.19 -1.46 7.76
CA GLY A 259 -2.13 -2.84 7.29
C GLY A 259 -0.76 -3.14 6.69
N ARG A 260 -0.74 -3.56 5.43
CA ARG A 260 0.49 -3.83 4.67
C ARG A 260 1.11 -2.53 4.13
N PRO A 261 2.45 -2.39 4.17
CA PRO A 261 3.12 -1.31 3.45
C PRO A 261 3.02 -1.53 1.93
N GLU A 262 3.24 -0.45 1.21
CA GLU A 262 3.40 -0.39 -0.24
C GLU A 262 4.58 -1.25 -0.74
N LYS A 263 4.45 -1.76 -1.97
CA LYS A 263 5.42 -2.66 -2.59
C LYS A 263 5.54 -2.36 -4.08
N ALA A 264 6.77 -2.20 -4.55
CA ALA A 264 7.10 -2.15 -5.97
C ALA A 264 8.50 -2.77 -6.14
N LYS A 265 8.57 -4.02 -6.64
CA LYS A 265 9.86 -4.72 -6.80
C LYS A 265 9.83 -5.92 -7.74
N LEU A 266 11.01 -6.32 -8.21
CA LEU A 266 11.18 -7.55 -8.98
C LEU A 266 10.80 -8.79 -8.15
N ARG A 267 9.95 -9.66 -8.68
CA ARG A 267 9.57 -10.91 -8.02
C ARG A 267 10.74 -11.90 -8.08
N LYS A 268 11.20 -12.33 -6.90
CA LYS A 268 12.28 -13.32 -6.76
C LYS A 268 11.77 -14.57 -6.06
N LEU A 269 11.89 -15.73 -6.71
CA LEU A 269 11.68 -17.02 -6.05
C LEU A 269 12.75 -17.27 -4.99
N THR A 270 12.48 -18.20 -4.07
CA THR A 270 13.48 -18.65 -3.08
C THR A 270 14.73 -19.17 -3.79
N GLY A 271 15.87 -18.54 -3.49
CA GLY A 271 17.16 -18.82 -4.13
C GLY A 271 17.46 -17.95 -5.35
N SER A 272 16.53 -17.07 -5.76
CA SER A 272 16.69 -16.11 -6.85
C SER A 272 17.25 -16.74 -8.14
N PRO A 273 16.60 -17.77 -8.69
CA PRO A 273 17.08 -18.42 -9.91
C PRO A 273 17.02 -17.45 -11.10
N HIS A 274 17.99 -17.60 -12.01
CA HIS A 274 18.00 -16.96 -13.33
C HIS A 274 17.45 -17.92 -14.40
N VAL A 275 17.50 -19.22 -14.13
CA VAL A 275 17.03 -20.28 -15.03
C VAL A 275 16.34 -21.40 -14.27
N LEU A 276 15.31 -21.98 -14.87
CA LEU A 276 14.67 -23.20 -14.38
C LEU A 276 15.47 -24.46 -14.79
N PHE A 277 16.74 -24.50 -14.40
CA PHE A 277 17.65 -25.63 -14.65
C PHE A 277 18.08 -26.28 -13.32
N PRO A 278 17.93 -27.61 -13.15
CA PRO A 278 18.41 -28.33 -11.97
C PRO A 278 19.93 -28.27 -11.81
N VAL A 279 20.42 -27.75 -10.67
CA VAL A 279 21.84 -27.77 -10.28
C VAL A 279 22.12 -28.69 -9.08
N GLY A 280 21.11 -29.41 -8.59
CA GLY A 280 21.27 -30.43 -7.55
C GLY A 280 21.86 -29.91 -6.24
N GLU A 281 22.53 -30.79 -5.49
CA GLU A 281 23.36 -30.41 -4.33
C GLU A 281 24.69 -29.80 -4.77
N GLU A 282 25.15 -30.19 -5.96
CA GLU A 282 26.41 -29.82 -6.60
C GLU A 282 26.55 -28.31 -6.81
N GLY A 283 25.46 -27.57 -7.08
CA GLY A 283 25.48 -26.10 -7.12
C GLY A 283 25.64 -25.39 -5.76
N GLY A 284 26.06 -26.12 -4.73
CA GLY A 284 26.39 -25.64 -3.39
C GLY A 284 25.28 -24.82 -2.73
N ARG A 285 25.64 -23.85 -1.87
CA ARG A 285 24.65 -23.09 -1.07
C ARG A 285 23.84 -22.12 -1.94
N LEU A 286 24.48 -21.52 -2.93
CA LEU A 286 23.91 -20.46 -3.77
C LEU A 286 23.14 -21.00 -4.98
N ARG A 287 23.13 -22.32 -5.18
CA ARG A 287 22.54 -22.97 -6.38
C ARG A 287 23.20 -22.46 -7.66
N SER A 288 24.52 -22.32 -7.60
CA SER A 288 25.36 -21.80 -8.67
C SER A 288 25.50 -22.83 -9.79
N VAL A 289 25.35 -22.40 -11.04
CA VAL A 289 25.65 -23.23 -12.22
C VAL A 289 27.16 -23.45 -12.31
N GLN A 290 27.96 -22.43 -12.00
CA GLN A 290 29.43 -22.51 -12.04
C GLN A 290 29.97 -23.51 -11.01
N GLU A 291 29.44 -23.53 -9.78
CA GLU A 291 29.85 -24.55 -8.78
C GLU A 291 29.44 -25.97 -9.25
N ALA A 292 28.33 -26.09 -9.97
CA ALA A 292 27.89 -27.36 -10.53
C ALA A 292 28.76 -27.83 -11.72
N GLU A 293 29.45 -26.92 -12.44
CA GLU A 293 30.42 -27.25 -13.50
C GLU A 293 31.73 -27.84 -12.97
N GLU A 294 32.07 -27.56 -11.71
CA GLU A 294 33.26 -28.10 -11.05
C GLU A 294 33.04 -29.53 -10.52
N ALA A 295 31.80 -30.02 -10.52
CA ALA A 295 31.47 -31.35 -10.02
C ALA A 295 31.94 -32.46 -10.98
N GLU A 296 32.96 -33.23 -10.59
CA GLU A 296 33.55 -34.32 -11.40
C GLU A 296 32.53 -35.35 -11.92
N ASN A 297 31.49 -35.65 -11.13
CA ASN A 297 30.46 -36.64 -11.47
C ASN A 297 29.19 -36.01 -12.07
N GLY A 298 29.24 -34.74 -12.45
CA GLY A 298 28.09 -34.00 -12.96
C GLY A 298 26.95 -33.83 -11.94
N VAL A 299 25.86 -33.20 -12.38
CA VAL A 299 24.69 -32.91 -11.53
C VAL A 299 23.73 -34.10 -11.53
N LYS A 300 23.37 -34.59 -10.34
CA LYS A 300 22.29 -35.59 -10.19
C LYS A 300 20.93 -34.90 -10.12
N GLY A 301 20.01 -35.28 -10.99
CA GLY A 301 18.65 -34.75 -10.99
C GLY A 301 17.69 -35.54 -11.86
N ASP A 302 16.42 -35.14 -11.80
CA ASP A 302 15.37 -35.66 -12.68
C ASP A 302 15.36 -34.85 -13.98
N PHE A 303 15.62 -35.54 -15.09
CA PHE A 303 15.72 -34.92 -16.41
C PHE A 303 14.86 -35.66 -17.43
N PRO A 304 14.28 -34.95 -18.42
CA PRO A 304 13.56 -35.59 -19.50
C PRO A 304 14.53 -36.36 -20.40
N LEU A 305 13.97 -37.31 -21.16
CA LEU A 305 14.72 -38.13 -22.10
C LEU A 305 14.38 -37.74 -23.53
N TYR A 306 15.39 -37.26 -24.25
CA TYR A 306 15.32 -36.97 -25.67
C TYR A 306 16.48 -37.66 -26.39
N TYR A 307 16.27 -38.03 -27.66
CA TYR A 307 17.29 -38.66 -28.50
C TYR A 307 17.41 -37.93 -29.84
N CYS A 308 18.63 -37.50 -30.18
CA CYS A 308 18.93 -36.89 -31.46
C CYS A 308 19.37 -37.98 -32.44
N GLU A 309 18.61 -38.19 -33.51
CA GLU A 309 18.96 -39.17 -34.55
C GLU A 309 20.15 -38.73 -35.41
N ASN A 310 20.44 -37.42 -35.49
CA ASN A 310 21.54 -36.90 -36.28
C ASN A 310 22.90 -36.96 -35.57
N CYS A 311 22.91 -36.74 -34.25
CA CYS A 311 24.11 -36.83 -33.42
C CYS A 311 24.27 -38.22 -32.77
N GLU A 312 23.25 -39.07 -32.91
CA GLU A 312 23.13 -40.39 -32.27
C GLU A 312 23.33 -40.36 -30.74
N LYS A 313 22.88 -39.27 -30.10
CA LYS A 313 23.10 -39.00 -28.67
C LYS A 313 21.81 -38.67 -27.94
N GLU A 314 21.75 -39.08 -26.67
CA GLU A 314 20.71 -38.65 -25.74
C GLU A 314 20.98 -37.22 -25.25
N THR A 315 19.91 -36.43 -25.12
CA THR A 315 19.94 -35.06 -24.58
C THR A 315 18.75 -34.83 -23.64
N ILE A 316 18.68 -33.64 -23.05
CA ILE A 316 17.58 -33.15 -22.22
C ILE A 316 16.71 -32.11 -22.95
N TYR A 317 17.12 -31.66 -24.13
CA TYR A 317 16.42 -30.61 -24.89
C TYR A 317 15.66 -31.18 -26.09
N PHE A 318 14.50 -30.58 -26.37
CA PHE A 318 13.69 -30.91 -27.55
C PHE A 318 14.42 -30.59 -28.87
N ILE A 319 15.24 -29.55 -28.90
CA ILE A 319 16.15 -29.22 -30.01
C ILE A 319 17.56 -29.59 -29.57
N CYS A 320 18.27 -30.39 -30.37
CA CYS A 320 19.62 -30.81 -30.06
C CYS A 320 20.57 -29.62 -30.01
N GLU A 321 21.30 -29.50 -28.91
CA GLU A 321 22.24 -28.41 -28.65
C GLU A 321 23.53 -28.45 -29.49
N ASN A 322 23.76 -29.54 -30.24
CA ASN A 322 24.93 -29.71 -31.10
C ASN A 322 24.65 -29.51 -32.59
N CYS A 323 23.48 -29.96 -33.09
CA CYS A 323 23.14 -29.92 -34.52
C CYS A 323 21.87 -29.13 -34.84
N GLU A 324 21.18 -28.62 -33.82
CA GLU A 324 19.95 -27.81 -33.93
C GLU A 324 18.76 -28.50 -34.60
N LYS A 325 18.82 -29.82 -34.82
CA LYS A 325 17.69 -30.62 -35.29
C LYS A 325 16.78 -31.05 -34.13
N GLU A 326 15.50 -31.26 -34.43
CA GLU A 326 14.52 -31.80 -33.48
C GLU A 326 14.91 -33.20 -32.99
N THR A 327 14.60 -33.47 -31.73
CA THR A 327 14.89 -34.74 -31.07
C THR A 327 13.61 -35.51 -30.79
N LYS A 328 13.72 -36.84 -30.71
CA LYS A 328 12.60 -37.70 -30.38
C LYS A 328 12.53 -37.92 -28.87
N LYS A 329 11.34 -37.70 -28.29
CA LYS A 329 11.10 -37.96 -26.87
C LYS A 329 11.16 -39.46 -26.58
N LEU A 330 11.80 -39.83 -25.49
CA LEU A 330 11.85 -41.19 -24.96
C LEU A 330 11.14 -41.25 -23.61
N TYR A 331 10.72 -42.45 -23.24
CA TYR A 331 10.03 -42.75 -21.98
C TYR A 331 10.80 -43.82 -21.22
N PHE A 332 10.79 -43.76 -19.90
CA PHE A 332 11.50 -44.67 -19.00
C PHE A 332 10.51 -45.43 -18.11
N CYS A 333 10.68 -46.75 -18.03
CA CYS A 333 9.92 -47.57 -17.09
C CYS A 333 10.78 -47.85 -15.85
N PRO A 334 10.40 -47.39 -14.65
CA PRO A 334 11.18 -47.62 -13.43
C PRO A 334 11.17 -49.08 -12.97
N LEU A 335 10.23 -49.91 -13.46
CA LEU A 335 10.10 -51.32 -13.05
C LEU A 335 10.99 -52.28 -13.87
N CYS A 336 11.16 -52.04 -15.16
CA CYS A 336 12.09 -52.83 -16.00
C CYS A 336 13.37 -52.10 -16.38
N GLU A 337 13.52 -50.85 -15.95
CA GLU A 337 14.66 -49.96 -16.22
C GLU A 337 14.98 -49.78 -17.72
N ARG A 338 13.98 -49.97 -18.59
CA ARG A 338 14.13 -49.83 -20.05
C ARG A 338 13.56 -48.51 -20.56
N LYS A 339 14.16 -48.04 -21.65
CA LYS A 339 13.72 -46.85 -22.40
C LYS A 339 12.87 -47.27 -23.59
N PHE A 340 11.83 -46.51 -23.88
CA PHE A 340 10.84 -46.77 -24.92
C PHE A 340 10.60 -45.51 -25.75
N LYS A 341 10.20 -45.68 -27.02
CA LYS A 341 9.74 -44.58 -27.88
C LYS A 341 8.25 -44.23 -27.63
N THR A 342 7.54 -45.08 -26.90
CA THR A 342 6.11 -44.98 -26.61
C THR A 342 5.86 -44.75 -25.12
N GLU A 343 4.74 -44.09 -24.79
CA GLU A 343 4.31 -43.82 -23.41
C GLU A 343 3.92 -45.06 -22.60
N ILE A 344 3.90 -46.22 -23.26
CA ILE A 344 3.48 -47.50 -22.68
C ILE A 344 4.66 -48.46 -22.70
N CYS A 345 5.01 -48.96 -21.52
CA CYS A 345 5.80 -50.16 -21.34
C CYS A 345 4.90 -51.38 -21.60
N PRO A 346 5.26 -52.29 -22.53
CA PRO A 346 4.45 -53.47 -22.85
C PRO A 346 4.14 -54.39 -21.66
N ILE A 347 4.95 -54.32 -20.60
CA ILE A 347 4.86 -55.20 -19.42
C ILE A 347 4.20 -54.50 -18.23
N HIS A 348 4.47 -53.20 -18.05
CA HIS A 348 4.18 -52.49 -16.80
C HIS A 348 3.21 -51.30 -16.96
N GLY A 349 2.68 -51.07 -18.16
CA GLY A 349 1.76 -49.96 -18.41
C GLY A 349 2.47 -48.61 -18.60
N LYS A 350 1.95 -47.53 -18.01
CA LYS A 350 2.40 -46.15 -18.31
C LYS A 350 3.86 -45.91 -17.90
N ALA A 351 4.70 -45.52 -18.85
CA ALA A 351 6.09 -45.13 -18.63
C ALA A 351 6.21 -43.64 -18.26
N GLN A 352 7.28 -43.29 -17.56
CA GLN A 352 7.59 -41.91 -17.16
C GLN A 352 8.33 -41.19 -18.28
N ASP A 353 8.20 -39.87 -18.37
CA ASP A 353 8.88 -39.05 -19.38
C ASP A 353 10.19 -38.41 -18.90
N PHE A 354 10.60 -38.76 -17.68
CA PHE A 354 11.87 -38.37 -17.07
C PHE A 354 12.54 -39.57 -16.42
N MET A 355 13.83 -39.40 -16.08
CA MET A 355 14.61 -40.37 -15.33
C MET A 355 15.60 -39.62 -14.43
N THR A 356 15.81 -40.13 -13.21
CA THR A 356 16.89 -39.65 -12.36
C THR A 356 18.24 -40.08 -12.96
N ARG A 357 19.04 -39.12 -13.40
CA ARG A 357 20.36 -39.37 -13.99
C ARG A 357 21.37 -38.30 -13.62
N ARG A 358 22.65 -38.58 -13.86
CA ARG A 358 23.73 -37.59 -13.78
C ARG A 358 23.94 -36.97 -15.16
N ILE A 359 24.01 -35.65 -15.22
CA ILE A 359 24.33 -34.92 -16.44
C ILE A 359 25.61 -34.09 -16.25
N VAL A 360 26.48 -34.08 -17.25
CA VAL A 360 27.65 -33.20 -17.28
C VAL A 360 27.16 -31.83 -17.75
N ILE A 361 27.07 -30.87 -16.82
CA ILE A 361 26.48 -29.56 -17.07
C ILE A 361 27.35 -28.68 -18.00
N ASN A 362 28.68 -28.85 -17.96
CA ASN A 362 29.66 -28.10 -18.76
C ASN A 362 29.35 -28.19 -20.26
N HIS A 363 28.90 -29.36 -20.73
CA HIS A 363 28.49 -29.56 -22.13
C HIS A 363 27.36 -28.60 -22.54
N TYR A 364 26.33 -28.47 -21.69
CA TYR A 364 25.19 -27.62 -21.96
C TYR A 364 25.52 -26.13 -21.81
N VAL A 365 26.39 -25.78 -20.86
CA VAL A 365 26.88 -24.40 -20.69
C VAL A 365 27.75 -23.98 -21.88
N ASP A 366 28.72 -24.81 -22.29
CA ASP A 366 29.58 -24.53 -23.44
C ASP A 366 28.77 -24.44 -24.75
N SER A 367 27.76 -25.30 -24.94
CA SER A 367 26.84 -25.18 -26.08
C SER A 367 26.04 -23.87 -26.03
N ALA A 368 25.53 -23.49 -24.85
CA ALA A 368 24.80 -22.23 -24.68
C ALA A 368 25.68 -21.00 -25.00
N ILE A 369 26.93 -20.99 -24.55
CA ILE A 369 27.91 -19.93 -24.83
C ILE A 369 28.15 -19.80 -26.34
N LYS A 370 28.39 -20.94 -27.02
CA LYS A 370 28.58 -20.97 -28.48
C LYS A 370 27.35 -20.45 -29.22
N LYS A 371 26.15 -20.88 -28.80
CA LYS A 371 24.89 -20.43 -29.40
C LYS A 371 24.69 -18.92 -29.24
N LEU A 372 24.97 -18.38 -28.05
CA LEU A 372 24.85 -16.95 -27.78
C LEU A 372 25.97 -16.09 -28.39
N LYS A 373 27.00 -16.72 -28.96
CA LYS A 373 28.21 -16.07 -29.50
C LYS A 373 28.88 -15.18 -28.44
N LEU A 374 28.98 -15.68 -27.21
CA LEU A 374 29.64 -15.01 -26.10
C LEU A 374 31.03 -15.62 -25.85
N GLN A 375 31.94 -14.82 -25.30
CA GLN A 375 33.20 -15.29 -24.74
C GLN A 375 33.01 -15.68 -23.26
N LYS A 376 33.84 -16.61 -22.75
CA LYS A 376 33.77 -17.02 -21.34
C LYS A 376 34.02 -15.87 -20.36
N THR A 377 34.78 -14.86 -20.76
CA THR A 377 35.06 -13.64 -19.98
C THR A 377 33.83 -12.73 -19.84
N GLU A 378 32.86 -12.83 -20.74
CA GLU A 378 31.61 -12.04 -20.71
C GLU A 378 30.55 -12.67 -19.81
N LEU A 379 30.79 -13.87 -19.27
CA LEU A 379 29.83 -14.57 -18.43
C LEU A 379 29.66 -13.87 -17.08
N PRO A 380 28.41 -13.77 -16.58
CA PRO A 380 28.15 -13.34 -15.22
C PRO A 380 28.88 -14.23 -14.22
N LYS A 381 29.44 -13.62 -13.17
CA LYS A 381 30.16 -14.33 -12.10
C LYS A 381 29.30 -15.38 -11.39
N LEU A 382 27.98 -15.19 -11.37
CA LEU A 382 27.06 -16.07 -10.67
C LEU A 382 25.78 -16.24 -11.47
N ILE A 383 25.56 -17.46 -11.96
CA ILE A 383 24.31 -17.87 -12.59
C ILE A 383 23.65 -18.86 -11.63
N LYS A 384 22.38 -18.63 -11.31
CA LYS A 384 21.65 -19.42 -10.32
C LYS A 384 20.59 -20.29 -10.98
N GLY A 385 20.63 -21.58 -10.71
CA GLY A 385 19.61 -22.55 -11.10
C GLY A 385 18.62 -22.86 -9.98
N VAL A 386 17.86 -23.94 -10.17
CA VAL A 386 16.96 -24.50 -9.16
C VAL A 386 17.55 -25.78 -8.57
N ARG A 387 17.17 -26.16 -7.34
CA ARG A 387 17.62 -27.44 -6.76
C ARG A 387 17.14 -28.65 -7.57
N GLY A 388 15.93 -28.55 -8.10
CA GLY A 388 15.28 -29.53 -8.96
C GLY A 388 14.03 -28.91 -9.58
N THR A 389 13.60 -29.44 -10.71
CA THR A 389 12.33 -29.08 -11.34
C THR A 389 11.17 -29.68 -10.55
N THR A 390 10.08 -28.93 -10.43
CA THR A 390 8.85 -29.38 -9.74
C THR A 390 7.71 -29.71 -10.71
N SER A 391 7.96 -29.57 -12.01
CA SER A 391 6.99 -29.85 -13.08
C SER A 391 6.86 -31.34 -13.34
N ALA A 392 5.73 -31.76 -13.90
CA ALA A 392 5.41 -33.19 -14.06
C ALA A 392 6.39 -33.93 -14.98
N SER A 393 6.85 -33.24 -16.03
CA SER A 393 7.77 -33.77 -17.04
C SER A 393 9.24 -33.45 -16.76
N HIS A 394 9.51 -32.71 -15.67
CA HIS A 394 10.85 -32.26 -15.27
C HIS A 394 11.67 -31.55 -16.37
N ILE A 395 11.02 -31.00 -17.39
CA ILE A 395 11.68 -30.33 -18.51
C ILE A 395 12.40 -29.07 -18.00
N PRO A 396 13.74 -28.98 -18.15
CA PRO A 396 14.49 -27.81 -17.75
C PRO A 396 14.39 -26.70 -18.80
N GLU A 397 14.52 -25.46 -18.35
CA GLU A 397 14.71 -24.33 -19.26
C GLU A 397 16.12 -24.35 -19.88
N ASN A 398 16.26 -23.82 -21.10
CA ASN A 398 17.56 -23.73 -21.76
C ASN A 398 18.50 -22.78 -20.99
N ILE A 399 19.72 -23.24 -20.67
CA ILE A 399 20.72 -22.47 -19.91
C ILE A 399 21.06 -21.14 -20.59
N ALA A 400 21.00 -21.07 -21.92
CA ALA A 400 21.25 -19.82 -22.66
C ALA A 400 20.33 -18.68 -22.20
N LYS A 401 19.05 -18.97 -21.92
CA LYS A 401 18.11 -17.98 -21.37
C LYS A 401 18.57 -17.51 -19.98
N GLY A 402 19.06 -18.44 -19.17
CA GLY A 402 19.63 -18.17 -17.84
C GLY A 402 20.84 -17.26 -17.84
N ILE A 403 21.78 -17.50 -18.77
CA ILE A 403 22.98 -16.67 -18.94
C ILE A 403 22.55 -15.24 -19.27
N LEU A 404 21.67 -15.07 -20.27
CA LEU A 404 21.19 -13.75 -20.68
C LEU A 404 20.44 -13.05 -19.52
N ARG A 405 19.55 -13.73 -18.80
CA ARG A 405 18.88 -13.13 -17.63
C ARG A 405 19.88 -12.68 -16.57
N ALA A 406 20.90 -13.47 -16.29
CA ALA A 406 21.94 -13.12 -15.33
C ALA A 406 22.79 -11.92 -15.77
N MET A 407 23.04 -11.73 -17.08
CA MET A 407 23.73 -10.54 -17.60
C MET A 407 22.96 -9.25 -17.32
N PHE A 408 21.63 -9.32 -17.30
CA PHE A 408 20.74 -8.19 -17.01
C PHE A 408 20.23 -8.17 -15.55
N ASN A 409 20.79 -9.00 -14.66
CA ASN A 409 20.38 -9.12 -13.25
C ASN A 409 18.87 -9.42 -13.04
N LEU A 410 18.28 -10.21 -13.95
CA LEU A 410 16.86 -10.58 -13.92
C LEU A 410 16.65 -11.97 -13.32
N ASN A 411 15.52 -12.15 -12.63
CA ASN A 411 15.16 -13.44 -12.05
C ASN A 411 13.93 -14.04 -12.73
N VAL A 412 13.95 -15.35 -12.89
CA VAL A 412 12.86 -16.10 -13.52
C VAL A 412 11.85 -16.56 -12.47
N ASN A 413 10.56 -16.48 -12.81
CA ASN A 413 9.48 -17.04 -12.02
C ASN A 413 9.21 -18.52 -12.39
N LYS A 414 8.34 -19.19 -11.64
CA LYS A 414 8.08 -20.65 -11.76
C LYS A 414 7.60 -21.11 -13.13
N ASP A 415 7.09 -20.19 -13.95
CA ASP A 415 6.50 -20.44 -15.25
C ASP A 415 7.39 -19.97 -16.41
N GLY A 416 8.58 -19.46 -16.13
CA GLY A 416 9.55 -18.94 -17.12
C GLY A 416 9.47 -17.44 -17.34
N THR A 417 8.43 -16.76 -16.83
CA THR A 417 8.24 -15.31 -16.99
C THR A 417 9.06 -14.49 -15.99
N ILE A 418 9.27 -13.21 -16.28
CA ILE A 418 9.86 -12.22 -15.39
C ILE A 418 8.75 -11.28 -14.91
N ARG A 419 8.60 -11.12 -13.60
CA ARG A 419 7.47 -10.39 -13.02
C ARG A 419 7.90 -9.26 -12.11
N TYR A 420 7.19 -8.14 -12.21
CA TYR A 420 7.32 -7.01 -11.31
C TYR A 420 6.09 -6.93 -10.40
N ASP A 421 6.27 -7.14 -9.10
CA ASP A 421 5.21 -7.07 -8.10
C ASP A 421 5.00 -5.63 -7.66
N VAL A 422 3.75 -5.19 -7.68
CA VAL A 422 3.40 -3.80 -7.40
C VAL A 422 2.05 -3.71 -6.67
N THR A 423 1.90 -2.76 -5.76
CA THR A 423 0.63 -2.43 -5.10
C THR A 423 -0.35 -1.83 -6.11
N GLU A 424 -1.60 -2.25 -6.08
CA GLU A 424 -2.63 -1.71 -6.95
C GLU A 424 -3.14 -0.35 -6.49
N LEU A 425 -3.28 0.60 -7.43
CA LEU A 425 -3.88 1.90 -7.17
C LEU A 425 -4.85 2.25 -8.31
N PRO A 426 -6.14 2.48 -8.04
CA PRO A 426 -7.09 2.91 -9.05
C PRO A 426 -6.91 4.40 -9.37
N ILE A 427 -6.99 4.75 -10.65
CA ILE A 427 -7.02 6.14 -11.12
C ILE A 427 -7.99 6.26 -12.31
N THR A 428 -8.70 7.39 -12.40
CA THR A 428 -9.58 7.68 -13.54
C THR A 428 -9.05 8.80 -14.41
N HIS A 429 -8.26 9.71 -13.82
CA HIS A 429 -7.72 10.89 -14.49
C HIS A 429 -6.28 11.16 -14.08
N PHE A 430 -5.50 11.74 -14.97
CA PHE A 430 -4.12 12.12 -14.70
C PHE A 430 -3.75 13.40 -15.47
N LYS A 431 -2.71 14.10 -15.02
CA LYS A 431 -2.07 15.20 -15.76
C LYS A 431 -0.78 14.68 -16.41
N PRO A 432 -0.45 15.07 -17.65
CA PRO A 432 0.81 14.68 -18.31
C PRO A 432 2.06 14.86 -17.44
N VAL A 433 2.14 15.98 -16.70
CA VAL A 433 3.26 16.30 -15.80
C VAL A 433 3.45 15.27 -14.67
N GLU A 434 2.37 14.61 -14.23
CA GLU A 434 2.40 13.64 -13.14
C GLU A 434 3.03 12.31 -13.54
N ILE A 435 2.93 11.96 -14.82
CA ILE A 435 3.41 10.69 -15.36
C ILE A 435 4.70 10.83 -16.18
N GLY A 436 5.17 12.07 -16.36
CA GLY A 436 6.41 12.38 -17.06
C GLY A 436 6.40 12.05 -18.55
N THR A 437 5.23 12.06 -19.19
CA THR A 437 5.07 11.74 -20.62
C THR A 437 4.76 13.00 -21.41
N SER A 438 5.49 13.21 -22.51
CA SER A 438 5.30 14.40 -23.35
C SER A 438 3.92 14.43 -24.02
N ILE A 439 3.40 15.63 -24.24
CA ILE A 439 2.11 15.86 -24.92
C ILE A 439 2.09 15.21 -26.29
N GLN A 440 3.18 15.33 -27.07
CA GLN A 440 3.30 14.73 -28.39
C GLN A 440 3.12 13.21 -28.31
N LYS A 441 3.76 12.55 -27.33
CA LYS A 441 3.65 11.11 -27.15
C LYS A 441 2.25 10.69 -26.73
N LEU A 442 1.59 11.46 -25.86
CA LEU A 442 0.19 11.21 -25.48
C LEU A 442 -0.76 11.36 -26.68
N LYS A 443 -0.54 12.35 -27.55
CA LYS A 443 -1.29 12.49 -28.81
C LYS A 443 -1.12 11.28 -29.72
N GLU A 444 0.10 10.76 -29.87
CA GLU A 444 0.38 9.51 -30.62
C GLU A 444 -0.36 8.31 -30.03
N LEU A 445 -0.53 8.26 -28.70
CA LEU A 445 -1.26 7.20 -28.00
C LEU A 445 -2.79 7.34 -28.08
N GLY A 446 -3.29 8.44 -28.65
CA GLY A 446 -4.71 8.72 -28.87
C GLY A 446 -5.37 9.59 -27.79
N TYR A 447 -4.58 10.36 -27.03
CA TYR A 447 -5.07 11.38 -26.10
C TYR A 447 -5.06 12.75 -26.80
N THR A 448 -6.21 13.18 -27.29
CA THR A 448 -6.34 14.40 -28.12
C THR A 448 -6.98 15.57 -27.38
N THR A 449 -7.89 15.28 -26.46
CA THR A 449 -8.66 16.28 -25.71
C THR A 449 -8.63 16.01 -24.22
N ASP A 450 -8.78 17.07 -23.43
CA ASP A 450 -8.94 17.00 -21.98
C ASP A 450 -10.38 16.65 -21.56
N ILE A 451 -10.63 16.61 -20.25
CA ILE A 451 -11.96 16.31 -19.68
C ILE A 451 -13.05 17.33 -20.05
N GLU A 452 -12.67 18.55 -20.42
CA GLU A 452 -13.59 19.61 -20.84
C GLU A 452 -13.83 19.60 -22.36
N GLY A 453 -13.17 18.69 -23.09
CA GLY A 453 -13.23 18.59 -24.53
C GLY A 453 -12.33 19.59 -25.27
N LYS A 454 -11.44 20.29 -24.57
CA LYS A 454 -10.45 21.20 -25.20
C LYS A 454 -9.27 20.38 -25.73
N GLU A 455 -8.60 20.88 -26.76
CA GLU A 455 -7.41 20.21 -27.30
C GLU A 455 -6.28 20.16 -26.26
N LEU A 456 -5.52 19.06 -26.26
CA LEU A 456 -4.37 18.89 -25.37
C LEU A 456 -3.21 19.78 -25.82
N GLU A 457 -2.91 20.82 -25.06
CA GLU A 457 -1.89 21.83 -25.34
C GLU A 457 -0.89 22.02 -24.19
N THR A 458 -1.30 21.72 -22.96
CA THR A 458 -0.51 21.96 -21.74
C THR A 458 -0.35 20.69 -20.90
N GLU A 459 0.71 20.62 -20.09
CA GLU A 459 1.00 19.44 -19.26
C GLU A 459 0.18 19.38 -17.96
N GLU A 460 -0.58 20.44 -17.65
CA GLU A 460 -1.45 20.56 -16.48
C GLU A 460 -2.91 20.20 -16.78
N GLN A 461 -3.26 20.00 -18.06
CA GLN A 461 -4.59 19.55 -18.45
C GLN A 461 -4.86 18.15 -17.90
N ILE A 462 -6.07 17.97 -17.37
CA ILE A 462 -6.53 16.70 -16.83
C ILE A 462 -7.06 15.84 -17.98
N LEU A 463 -6.55 14.62 -18.10
CA LEU A 463 -6.93 13.63 -19.11
C LEU A 463 -7.62 12.44 -18.46
N GLU A 464 -8.71 11.94 -19.06
CA GLU A 464 -9.34 10.67 -18.66
C GLU A 464 -8.49 9.49 -19.13
N ILE A 465 -8.08 8.60 -18.22
CA ILE A 465 -7.26 7.44 -18.56
C ILE A 465 -8.04 6.44 -19.41
N LYS A 466 -7.44 5.94 -20.49
CA LYS A 466 -8.09 4.90 -21.30
C LYS A 466 -8.15 3.58 -20.53
N PRO A 467 -9.15 2.71 -20.79
CA PRO A 467 -9.46 1.59 -19.90
C PRO A 467 -8.38 0.51 -19.71
N GLN A 468 -7.39 0.40 -20.59
CA GLN A 468 -6.30 -0.59 -20.52
C GLN A 468 -4.91 0.06 -20.42
N ASP A 469 -4.86 1.37 -20.21
CA ASP A 469 -3.60 2.09 -20.04
C ASP A 469 -3.17 2.05 -18.56
N ILE A 470 -1.85 1.90 -18.34
CA ILE A 470 -1.25 1.79 -17.01
C ILE A 470 -0.04 2.72 -16.86
N ILE A 471 0.20 3.18 -15.62
CA ILE A 471 1.34 4.01 -15.24
C ILE A 471 2.17 3.23 -14.22
N LEU A 472 3.46 3.04 -14.52
CA LEU A 472 4.36 2.21 -13.71
C LEU A 472 5.09 3.02 -12.61
N PRO A 473 5.47 2.39 -11.49
CA PRO A 473 6.12 3.08 -10.37
C PRO A 473 7.64 3.28 -10.57
N ILE A 474 8.14 4.47 -10.26
CA ILE A 474 9.55 4.86 -10.21
C ILE A 474 9.87 5.60 -8.91
N CYS A 475 9.67 4.93 -7.78
CA CYS A 475 9.88 5.55 -6.48
C CYS A 475 11.37 5.90 -6.26
N PRO A 476 11.71 7.19 -6.05
CA PRO A 476 13.09 7.61 -5.81
C PRO A 476 13.61 7.23 -4.41
N ASP A 477 12.70 7.08 -3.44
CA ASP A 477 13.03 6.92 -2.02
C ASP A 477 13.00 5.45 -1.55
N SER A 478 12.81 4.50 -2.46
CA SER A 478 12.78 3.07 -2.16
C SER A 478 14.12 2.40 -2.46
N ASP A 479 14.51 1.44 -1.60
CA ASP A 479 15.69 0.59 -1.82
C ASP A 479 15.40 -0.61 -2.75
N ASP A 480 14.13 -0.84 -3.08
CA ASP A 480 13.71 -1.89 -4.01
C ASP A 480 14.01 -1.51 -5.48
N GLU A 481 14.07 -2.49 -6.40
CA GLU A 481 14.35 -2.21 -7.82
C GLU A 481 13.24 -1.40 -8.50
N LYS A 482 13.62 -0.32 -9.20
CA LYS A 482 12.68 0.56 -9.91
C LYS A 482 12.13 -0.08 -11.19
N ALA A 483 10.88 0.24 -11.53
CA ALA A 483 10.24 -0.40 -12.67
C ALA A 483 10.88 0.01 -14.01
N ASP A 484 11.26 1.27 -14.19
CA ASP A 484 11.94 1.73 -15.41
C ASP A 484 13.22 0.93 -15.68
N GLU A 485 14.12 0.85 -14.70
CA GLU A 485 15.37 0.08 -14.80
C GLU A 485 15.11 -1.40 -15.09
N VAL A 486 14.14 -2.01 -14.39
CA VAL A 486 13.80 -3.43 -14.58
C VAL A 486 13.18 -3.69 -15.95
N PHE A 487 12.24 -2.87 -16.41
CA PHE A 487 11.56 -3.09 -17.69
C PHE A 487 12.47 -2.80 -18.88
N VAL A 488 13.38 -1.82 -18.80
CA VAL A 488 14.46 -1.62 -19.78
C VAL A 488 15.35 -2.86 -19.83
N ALA A 489 15.74 -3.41 -18.67
CA ALA A 489 16.54 -4.63 -18.61
C ALA A 489 15.80 -5.85 -19.21
N ILE A 490 14.50 -6.00 -18.96
CA ILE A 490 13.67 -7.06 -19.57
C ILE A 490 13.60 -6.89 -21.09
N ALA A 491 13.39 -5.66 -21.59
CA ALA A 491 13.37 -5.38 -23.03
C ALA A 491 14.71 -5.73 -23.69
N ALA A 492 15.83 -5.32 -23.10
CA ALA A 492 17.18 -5.65 -23.56
C ALA A 492 17.46 -7.16 -23.51
N PHE A 493 16.97 -7.86 -22.49
CA PHE A 493 17.02 -9.31 -22.39
C PHE A 493 16.26 -9.98 -23.54
N ILE A 494 15.03 -9.53 -23.84
CA ILE A 494 14.20 -10.09 -24.92
C ILE A 494 14.88 -9.84 -26.28
N ASP A 495 15.41 -8.65 -26.53
CA ASP A 495 16.09 -8.36 -27.79
C ASP A 495 17.35 -9.21 -27.97
N ASN A 496 18.15 -9.37 -26.91
CA ASN A 496 19.30 -10.28 -26.96
C ASN A 496 18.88 -11.74 -27.13
N LEU A 497 17.76 -12.14 -26.54
CA LEU A 497 17.20 -13.48 -26.72
C LEU A 497 16.74 -13.70 -28.17
N LEU A 498 16.04 -12.74 -28.76
CA LEU A 498 15.61 -12.79 -30.17
C LEU A 498 16.82 -12.87 -31.11
N VAL A 499 17.80 -12.00 -30.94
CA VAL A 499 18.97 -11.93 -31.83
C VAL A 499 19.91 -13.11 -31.64
N ARG A 500 20.32 -13.39 -30.40
CA ARG A 500 21.39 -14.35 -30.13
C ARG A 500 20.91 -15.78 -30.05
N PHE A 501 19.69 -16.03 -29.56
CA PHE A 501 19.18 -17.39 -29.38
C PHE A 501 18.24 -17.82 -30.50
N TYR A 502 17.35 -16.93 -30.96
CA TYR A 502 16.35 -17.24 -32.00
C TYR A 502 16.77 -16.81 -33.42
N GLY A 503 17.82 -16.00 -33.57
CA GLY A 503 18.27 -15.52 -34.88
C GLY A 503 17.29 -14.54 -35.56
N LEU A 504 16.47 -13.84 -34.77
CA LEU A 504 15.48 -12.87 -35.23
C LEU A 504 15.96 -11.43 -35.02
N ARG A 505 15.30 -10.47 -35.67
CA ARG A 505 15.55 -9.04 -35.43
C ARG A 505 15.12 -8.64 -34.00
N PRO A 506 15.77 -7.65 -33.37
CA PRO A 506 15.30 -7.11 -32.10
C PRO A 506 13.90 -6.50 -32.26
N PHE A 507 13.12 -6.51 -31.19
CA PHE A 507 11.73 -6.03 -31.18
C PHE A 507 11.61 -4.68 -30.50
N TYR A 508 12.16 -4.52 -29.30
CA TYR A 508 11.94 -3.32 -28.47
C TYR A 508 12.87 -2.17 -28.84
N ASN A 509 14.18 -2.43 -28.92
CA ASN A 509 15.24 -1.41 -29.08
C ASN A 509 15.14 -0.24 -28.09
N VAL A 510 14.64 -0.54 -26.89
CA VAL A 510 14.45 0.41 -25.79
C VAL A 510 15.81 0.77 -25.19
N LYS A 511 16.08 2.07 -25.04
CA LYS A 511 17.29 2.57 -24.35
C LYS A 511 16.95 3.12 -22.98
N ASP A 512 15.91 3.95 -22.94
CA ASP A 512 15.49 4.69 -21.77
C ASP A 512 14.00 4.46 -21.48
N LYS A 513 13.52 4.98 -20.35
CA LYS A 513 12.13 4.76 -19.91
C LYS A 513 11.10 5.34 -20.87
N GLU A 514 11.43 6.41 -21.59
CA GLU A 514 10.54 7.05 -22.56
C GLU A 514 10.19 6.10 -23.72
N ASP A 515 11.10 5.20 -24.10
CA ASP A 515 10.87 4.20 -25.15
C ASP A 515 9.92 3.06 -24.71
N LEU A 516 9.73 2.88 -23.39
CA LEU A 516 8.74 1.94 -22.85
C LEU A 516 7.31 2.45 -23.01
N VAL A 517 7.12 3.75 -23.22
CA VAL A 517 5.79 4.35 -23.41
C VAL A 517 5.19 3.88 -24.75
N GLY A 518 4.02 3.26 -24.65
CA GLY A 518 3.31 2.62 -25.75
C GLY A 518 3.53 1.11 -25.86
N GLN A 519 4.48 0.54 -25.10
CA GLN A 519 4.72 -0.90 -25.09
C GLN A 519 3.60 -1.64 -24.36
N LEU A 520 3.32 -2.86 -24.82
CA LEU A 520 2.29 -3.71 -24.23
C LEU A 520 2.83 -4.55 -23.08
N ALA A 521 2.05 -4.60 -22.01
CA ALA A 521 2.29 -5.38 -20.82
C ALA A 521 1.14 -6.35 -20.55
N VAL A 522 1.37 -7.30 -19.66
CA VAL A 522 0.37 -8.19 -19.08
C VAL A 522 0.25 -7.85 -17.62
N PHE A 523 -0.95 -7.45 -17.23
CA PHE A 523 -1.35 -7.14 -15.86
C PHE A 523 -2.06 -8.35 -15.27
N MET A 524 -1.59 -8.87 -14.12
CA MET A 524 -2.13 -10.11 -13.56
C MET A 524 -2.09 -10.13 -12.04
N ALA A 525 -3.21 -10.48 -11.43
CA ALA A 525 -3.32 -10.69 -10.00
C ALA A 525 -2.76 -12.07 -9.56
N PRO A 526 -2.08 -12.16 -8.40
CA PRO A 526 -1.89 -13.39 -7.65
C PRO A 526 -3.18 -14.20 -7.52
N HIS A 527 -3.05 -15.53 -7.53
CA HIS A 527 -4.17 -16.49 -7.49
C HIS A 527 -5.12 -16.48 -8.69
N ASN A 528 -4.90 -15.61 -9.69
CA ASN A 528 -5.60 -15.62 -10.96
C ASN A 528 -4.81 -16.42 -12.02
N CYS A 529 -5.46 -16.81 -13.12
CA CYS A 529 -4.85 -17.44 -14.28
C CYS A 529 -5.13 -16.71 -15.61
N ALA A 530 -5.94 -15.65 -15.57
CA ALA A 530 -6.17 -14.73 -16.68
C ALA A 530 -5.39 -13.43 -16.46
N GLY A 531 -4.49 -13.12 -17.37
CA GLY A 531 -3.83 -11.80 -17.44
C GLY A 531 -4.61 -10.87 -18.36
N VAL A 532 -4.53 -9.56 -18.14
CA VAL A 532 -5.13 -8.53 -19.00
C VAL A 532 -4.01 -7.83 -19.76
N ILE A 533 -4.16 -7.69 -21.08
CA ILE A 533 -3.20 -6.92 -21.88
C ILE A 533 -3.44 -5.43 -21.61
N THR A 534 -2.37 -4.75 -21.26
CA THR A 534 -2.35 -3.31 -20.95
C THR A 534 -1.27 -2.60 -21.74
N ARG A 535 -1.31 -1.27 -21.76
CA ARG A 535 -0.31 -0.43 -22.44
C ARG A 535 0.29 0.56 -21.46
N ILE A 536 1.61 0.67 -21.45
CA ILE A 536 2.34 1.60 -20.56
C ILE A 536 2.23 3.01 -21.14
N ILE A 537 1.76 3.98 -20.34
CA ILE A 537 1.61 5.37 -20.79
C ILE A 537 2.54 6.38 -20.09
N GLY A 538 3.20 5.98 -19.00
CA GLY A 538 4.13 6.82 -18.26
C GLY A 538 4.53 6.20 -16.92
N PHE A 539 5.14 7.02 -16.07
CA PHE A 539 5.71 6.59 -14.80
C PHE A 539 5.41 7.58 -13.66
N SER A 540 5.04 7.06 -12.48
CA SER A 540 4.74 7.84 -11.28
C SER A 540 5.79 7.60 -10.20
N LYS A 541 6.02 8.56 -9.29
CA LYS A 541 7.02 8.46 -8.21
C LYS A 541 6.55 7.63 -7.01
N ILE A 542 5.37 7.05 -7.07
CA ILE A 542 4.76 6.26 -6.00
C ILE A 542 5.13 4.78 -6.15
N GLN A 543 4.94 3.96 -5.11
CA GLN A 543 5.20 2.51 -5.14
C GLN A 543 3.95 1.68 -5.48
N GLY A 544 3.11 2.20 -6.37
CA GLY A 544 1.91 1.50 -6.85
C GLY A 544 1.69 1.72 -8.34
N VAL A 545 1.03 0.75 -8.99
CA VAL A 545 0.66 0.83 -10.39
C VAL A 545 -0.68 1.51 -10.50
N LEU A 546 -0.72 2.62 -11.22
CA LEU A 546 -1.96 3.35 -11.45
C LEU A 546 -2.61 2.80 -12.72
N ALA A 547 -3.86 2.40 -12.61
CA ALA A 547 -4.64 1.90 -13.72
C ALA A 547 -6.12 2.24 -13.52
N SER A 548 -6.89 2.19 -14.61
CA SER A 548 -8.34 2.30 -14.52
C SER A 548 -8.91 1.26 -13.54
N PRO A 549 -9.93 1.60 -12.72
CA PRO A 549 -10.65 0.64 -11.88
C PRO A 549 -11.10 -0.61 -12.65
N PHE A 550 -11.40 -0.47 -13.96
CA PHE A 550 -11.78 -1.58 -14.82
C PHE A 550 -10.64 -2.60 -15.05
N VAL A 551 -9.37 -2.17 -15.10
CA VAL A 551 -8.23 -3.10 -15.22
C VAL A 551 -8.11 -3.94 -13.95
N HIS A 552 -8.20 -3.29 -12.79
CA HIS A 552 -8.14 -3.96 -11.49
C HIS A 552 -9.29 -4.95 -11.34
N ALA A 553 -10.53 -4.52 -11.64
CA ALA A 553 -11.71 -5.40 -11.62
C ALA A 553 -11.58 -6.57 -12.61
N ALA A 554 -10.99 -6.37 -13.79
CA ALA A 554 -10.80 -7.43 -14.79
C ALA A 554 -9.85 -8.54 -14.31
N VAL A 555 -8.92 -8.22 -13.40
CA VAL A 555 -8.08 -9.23 -12.72
C VAL A 555 -8.62 -9.67 -11.36
N ARG A 556 -9.88 -9.35 -11.05
CA ARG A 556 -10.59 -9.67 -9.79
C ARG A 556 -9.94 -9.02 -8.56
N ARG A 557 -9.74 -7.70 -8.65
CA ARG A 557 -9.19 -6.90 -7.57
C ARG A 557 -10.11 -5.77 -7.16
N ASP A 558 -10.20 -5.59 -5.85
CA ASP A 558 -11.07 -4.64 -5.16
C ASP A 558 -10.36 -3.32 -4.82
N CYS A 559 -9.04 -3.23 -5.09
CA CYS A 559 -8.20 -2.09 -4.68
C CYS A 559 -8.11 -1.89 -3.15
N ASP A 560 -8.15 -2.98 -2.37
CA ASP A 560 -8.14 -2.93 -0.90
C ASP A 560 -6.74 -3.03 -0.27
N GLY A 561 -5.68 -2.99 -1.09
CA GLY A 561 -4.27 -3.13 -0.68
C GLY A 561 -3.66 -4.46 -1.04
N ASP A 562 -4.20 -5.08 -2.09
CA ASP A 562 -3.59 -6.23 -2.73
C ASP A 562 -2.46 -5.82 -3.70
N GLU A 563 -1.79 -6.84 -4.19
CA GLU A 563 -0.67 -6.71 -5.11
C GLU A 563 -1.07 -7.32 -6.45
N VAL A 564 -0.46 -6.81 -7.51
CA VAL A 564 -0.56 -7.30 -8.88
C VAL A 564 0.86 -7.48 -9.43
N SER A 565 0.96 -8.24 -10.50
CA SER A 565 2.20 -8.42 -11.23
C SER A 565 2.07 -7.87 -12.63
N VAL A 566 3.09 -7.12 -13.07
CA VAL A 566 3.21 -6.62 -14.43
C VAL A 566 4.37 -7.33 -15.12
N MET A 567 4.15 -7.72 -16.38
CA MET A 567 5.11 -8.45 -17.23
C MET A 567 5.10 -7.81 -18.62
N LEU A 568 6.22 -7.79 -19.36
CA LEU A 568 6.18 -7.42 -20.77
C LEU A 568 5.47 -8.51 -21.57
N LEU A 569 4.59 -8.11 -22.51
CA LEU A 569 3.79 -9.07 -23.28
C LEU A 569 4.67 -10.08 -24.02
N LEU A 570 5.75 -9.62 -24.67
CA LEU A 570 6.61 -10.51 -25.45
C LEU A 570 7.45 -11.45 -24.55
N ASP A 571 7.76 -11.07 -23.31
CA ASP A 571 8.37 -11.98 -22.33
C ASP A 571 7.44 -13.17 -22.06
N VAL A 572 6.16 -12.87 -21.79
CA VAL A 572 5.14 -13.90 -21.56
C VAL A 572 5.04 -14.82 -22.77
N LEU A 573 4.96 -14.29 -23.99
CA LEU A 573 4.81 -15.12 -25.19
C LEU A 573 6.03 -16.01 -25.48
N LEU A 574 7.25 -15.55 -25.21
CA LEU A 574 8.48 -16.29 -25.54
C LEU A 574 8.94 -17.25 -24.44
N ASN A 575 8.71 -16.90 -23.18
CA ASN A 575 9.33 -17.58 -22.05
C ASN A 575 8.35 -18.38 -21.18
N PHE A 576 7.05 -18.10 -21.27
CA PHE A 576 6.05 -18.90 -20.59
C PHE A 576 5.95 -20.32 -21.16
N SER A 577 5.84 -21.33 -20.28
CA SER A 577 5.43 -22.67 -20.69
C SER A 577 4.67 -23.39 -19.59
N ARG A 578 3.55 -24.04 -19.96
CA ARG A 578 2.79 -24.92 -19.05
C ARG A 578 3.65 -26.08 -18.53
N SER A 579 4.66 -26.49 -19.28
CA SER A 579 5.59 -27.58 -18.90
C SER A 579 6.52 -27.20 -17.74
N PHE A 580 6.63 -25.91 -17.39
CA PHE A 580 7.40 -25.47 -16.22
C PHE A 580 6.55 -25.42 -14.94
N LEU A 581 5.22 -25.43 -15.07
CA LEU A 581 4.33 -25.29 -13.94
C LEU A 581 4.47 -26.50 -13.00
N PRO A 582 4.44 -26.29 -11.67
CA PRO A 582 4.50 -27.37 -10.71
C PRO A 582 3.36 -28.39 -10.87
N ALA A 583 3.65 -29.67 -10.69
CA ALA A 583 2.68 -30.76 -10.85
C ALA A 583 1.66 -30.89 -9.70
N HIS A 584 1.92 -30.24 -8.55
CA HIS A 584 1.04 -30.33 -7.38
C HIS A 584 -0.22 -29.46 -7.54
N ARG A 585 -1.26 -29.78 -6.76
CA ARG A 585 -2.52 -29.01 -6.74
C ARG A 585 -2.23 -27.53 -6.44
N GLY A 586 -2.73 -26.63 -7.29
CA GLY A 586 -2.48 -25.19 -7.20
C GLY A 586 -1.27 -24.70 -8.00
N GLY A 587 -0.49 -25.58 -8.63
CA GLY A 587 0.67 -25.18 -9.44
C GLY A 587 0.33 -24.27 -10.63
N THR A 588 -0.89 -24.35 -11.15
CA THR A 588 -1.44 -23.53 -12.25
C THR A 588 -1.97 -22.17 -11.81
N GLN A 589 -2.17 -21.94 -10.51
CA GLN A 589 -2.56 -20.62 -10.01
C GLN A 589 -1.41 -19.65 -10.19
N ASP A 590 -1.72 -18.37 -10.42
CA ASP A 590 -0.71 -17.32 -10.58
C ASP A 590 0.19 -17.57 -11.81
N ALA A 591 -0.39 -18.02 -12.93
CA ALA A 591 0.26 -18.25 -14.22
C ALA A 591 -0.64 -17.73 -15.36
N PRO A 592 -0.11 -17.00 -16.36
CA PRO A 592 -0.90 -16.39 -17.42
C PRO A 592 -1.36 -17.44 -18.44
N LEU A 593 -2.35 -18.25 -18.09
CA LEU A 593 -2.89 -19.33 -18.95
C LEU A 593 -3.74 -18.79 -20.09
N VAL A 594 -4.38 -17.64 -19.88
CA VAL A 594 -5.22 -16.92 -20.83
C VAL A 594 -4.88 -15.43 -20.72
N LEU A 595 -4.89 -14.74 -21.86
CA LEU A 595 -4.71 -13.29 -21.93
C LEU A 595 -5.99 -12.66 -22.47
N ASN A 596 -6.56 -11.72 -21.72
CA ASN A 596 -7.68 -10.92 -22.17
C ASN A 596 -7.18 -9.67 -22.90
N SER A 597 -7.57 -9.52 -24.15
CA SER A 597 -7.17 -8.38 -24.99
C SER A 597 -8.11 -7.18 -24.88
N LYS A 598 -9.35 -7.37 -24.42
CA LYS A 598 -10.36 -6.31 -24.35
C LYS A 598 -11.20 -6.46 -23.07
N ILE A 599 -11.31 -5.38 -22.32
CA ILE A 599 -12.16 -5.35 -21.12
C ILE A 599 -13.62 -5.11 -21.52
N ASN A 600 -14.52 -5.93 -21.02
CA ASN A 600 -15.96 -5.72 -21.05
C ASN A 600 -16.46 -5.47 -19.63
N ALA A 601 -16.98 -4.27 -19.34
CA ALA A 601 -17.41 -3.88 -18.00
C ALA A 601 -18.53 -4.78 -17.41
N GLY A 602 -19.29 -5.50 -18.24
CA GLY A 602 -20.30 -6.46 -17.76
C GLY A 602 -19.73 -7.83 -17.35
N GLU A 603 -18.47 -8.13 -17.66
CA GLU A 603 -17.84 -9.44 -17.44
C GLU A 603 -16.70 -9.40 -16.40
N VAL A 604 -16.43 -8.21 -15.84
CA VAL A 604 -15.46 -8.03 -14.75
C VAL A 604 -16.12 -8.26 -13.38
N ASP A 605 -15.32 -8.11 -12.32
CA ASP A 605 -15.78 -8.29 -10.94
C ASP A 605 -16.95 -7.37 -10.56
N ASP A 606 -17.82 -7.81 -9.65
CA ASP A 606 -19.12 -7.18 -9.40
C ASP A 606 -19.03 -5.87 -8.59
N GLN A 607 -17.97 -5.67 -7.80
CA GLN A 607 -17.78 -4.43 -7.05
C GLN A 607 -17.72 -3.19 -7.97
N ILE A 608 -17.20 -3.33 -9.19
CA ILE A 608 -17.15 -2.20 -10.14
C ILE A 608 -18.55 -1.70 -10.51
N LEU A 609 -19.58 -2.56 -10.43
CA LEU A 609 -20.93 -2.21 -10.83
C LEU A 609 -21.53 -1.11 -9.94
N ASP A 610 -21.09 -1.03 -8.69
CA ASP A 610 -21.53 -0.02 -7.73
C ASP A 610 -20.66 1.25 -7.76
N PHE A 611 -19.61 1.29 -8.59
CA PHE A 611 -18.73 2.46 -8.75
C PHE A 611 -19.50 3.64 -9.37
N GLU A 612 -19.47 4.78 -8.69
CA GLU A 612 -20.09 6.03 -9.08
C GLU A 612 -19.36 6.72 -10.25
N LEU A 613 -20.13 7.32 -11.15
CA LEU A 613 -19.59 7.94 -12.37
C LEU A 613 -19.97 9.43 -12.50
N SER A 614 -20.70 9.98 -11.53
CA SER A 614 -21.19 11.36 -11.53
C SER A 614 -20.81 12.11 -10.25
N THR A 615 -20.95 13.44 -10.28
CA THR A 615 -20.86 14.28 -9.08
C THR A 615 -21.98 13.98 -8.08
N TYR A 616 -21.78 14.34 -6.82
CA TYR A 616 -22.76 14.09 -5.76
C TYR A 616 -23.89 15.12 -5.71
N PRO A 617 -25.16 14.70 -5.65
CA PRO A 617 -26.30 15.61 -5.52
C PRO A 617 -26.49 16.06 -4.06
N LEU A 618 -27.20 17.19 -3.86
CA LEU A 618 -27.55 17.70 -2.52
C LEU A 618 -28.32 16.66 -1.68
N GLU A 619 -29.22 15.89 -2.33
CA GLU A 619 -30.01 14.83 -1.69
C GLU A 619 -29.15 13.80 -0.96
N LEU A 620 -27.95 13.48 -1.47
CA LEU A 620 -27.03 12.54 -0.81
C LEU A 620 -26.67 13.02 0.59
N TYR A 621 -26.28 14.29 0.71
CA TYR A 621 -25.86 14.88 1.99
C TYR A 621 -27.03 14.97 2.98
N GLU A 622 -28.23 15.32 2.52
CA GLU A 622 -29.43 15.38 3.36
C GLU A 622 -29.88 14.01 3.88
N LEU A 623 -29.77 12.97 3.05
CA LEU A 623 -30.06 11.59 3.45
C LEU A 623 -28.98 11.03 4.39
N ALA A 624 -27.70 11.38 4.15
CA ALA A 624 -26.60 10.99 5.01
C ALA A 624 -26.66 11.68 6.38
N GLU A 625 -27.10 12.94 6.45
CA GLU A 625 -27.34 13.64 7.73
C GLU A 625 -28.37 12.90 8.61
N LYS A 626 -29.34 12.23 7.97
CA LYS A 626 -30.40 11.45 8.62
C LYS A 626 -30.02 9.98 8.86
N GLY A 627 -28.84 9.53 8.42
CA GLY A 627 -28.42 8.12 8.52
C GLY A 627 -29.30 7.16 7.72
N VAL A 628 -29.84 7.60 6.58
CA VAL A 628 -30.72 6.74 5.76
C VAL A 628 -29.90 5.64 5.08
N HIS A 629 -30.52 4.49 4.84
CA HIS A 629 -29.91 3.37 4.14
C HIS A 629 -29.50 3.75 2.69
N SER A 630 -28.29 3.32 2.27
CA SER A 630 -27.70 3.66 0.96
C SER A 630 -28.55 3.26 -0.26
N SER A 631 -29.42 2.25 -0.15
CA SER A 631 -30.33 1.88 -1.24
C SER A 631 -31.36 2.96 -1.63
N LYS A 632 -31.51 4.02 -0.82
CA LYS A 632 -32.43 5.14 -1.11
C LYS A 632 -31.83 6.20 -2.02
N ILE A 633 -30.51 6.27 -2.16
CA ILE A 633 -29.87 7.23 -3.07
C ILE A 633 -29.88 6.69 -4.50
N ASN A 634 -30.21 7.54 -5.45
CA ASN A 634 -30.12 7.24 -6.88
C ASN A 634 -28.99 8.06 -7.50
N ILE A 635 -27.86 7.42 -7.79
CA ILE A 635 -26.71 8.02 -8.45
C ILE A 635 -26.33 7.22 -9.70
N GLU A 636 -25.72 7.88 -10.68
CA GLU A 636 -25.19 7.20 -11.85
C GLU A 636 -24.00 6.31 -11.45
N THR A 637 -24.16 5.00 -11.65
CA THR A 637 -23.15 3.98 -11.42
C THR A 637 -22.83 3.24 -12.71
N VAL A 638 -21.77 2.43 -12.71
CA VAL A 638 -21.49 1.51 -13.82
C VAL A 638 -22.70 0.61 -14.12
N ARG A 639 -23.39 0.12 -13.10
CA ARG A 639 -24.61 -0.69 -13.25
C ARG A 639 -25.72 0.06 -13.98
N THR A 640 -25.95 1.34 -13.69
CA THR A 640 -27.00 2.11 -14.35
C THR A 640 -26.64 2.38 -15.81
N ARG A 641 -25.38 2.77 -16.11
CA ARG A 641 -24.94 2.98 -17.50
C ARG A 641 -25.05 1.71 -18.36
N LEU A 642 -24.67 0.55 -17.81
CA LEU A 642 -24.81 -0.73 -18.50
C LEU A 642 -26.28 -1.06 -18.81
N LYS A 643 -27.20 -0.82 -17.86
CA LYS A 643 -28.65 -1.02 -18.07
C LYS A 643 -29.22 -0.09 -19.14
N GLU A 644 -28.71 1.14 -19.23
CA GLU A 644 -29.13 2.14 -20.22
C GLU A 644 -28.47 1.93 -21.60
N GLY A 645 -27.60 0.92 -21.76
CA GLY A 645 -26.87 0.68 -23.00
C GLY A 645 -25.79 1.73 -23.31
N LYS A 646 -25.41 2.55 -22.32
CA LYS A 646 -24.32 3.53 -22.43
C LYS A 646 -22.98 2.85 -22.17
N ASN A 647 -21.90 3.42 -22.71
CA ASN A 647 -20.55 2.93 -22.44
C ASN A 647 -20.09 3.36 -21.03
N PRO A 648 -19.85 2.43 -20.08
CA PRO A 648 -19.42 2.79 -18.74
C PRO A 648 -17.91 3.10 -18.63
N LEU A 649 -17.13 2.82 -19.68
CA LEU A 649 -15.67 2.93 -19.68
C LEU A 649 -15.14 4.35 -19.97
N LEU A 650 -16.02 5.28 -20.31
CA LEU A 650 -15.69 6.64 -20.76
C LEU A 650 -16.58 7.67 -20.05
N ASN A 651 -16.17 8.93 -20.05
CA ASN A 651 -16.84 10.05 -19.39
C ASN A 651 -17.08 9.78 -17.90
N ILE A 652 -16.05 9.30 -17.22
CA ILE A 652 -16.05 9.11 -15.77
C ILE A 652 -15.87 10.48 -15.11
N ALA A 653 -16.65 10.81 -14.09
CA ALA A 653 -16.43 12.01 -13.28
C ALA A 653 -15.64 11.69 -12.00
N PHE A 654 -15.13 12.74 -11.35
CA PHE A 654 -14.57 12.67 -10.00
C PHE A 654 -15.04 13.88 -9.19
N THR A 655 -14.99 13.78 -7.85
CA THR A 655 -15.54 14.82 -6.95
C THR A 655 -14.49 15.78 -6.41
N HIS A 656 -13.26 15.30 -6.19
CA HIS A 656 -12.17 16.08 -5.59
C HIS A 656 -10.93 16.00 -6.48
N ASP A 657 -10.36 17.16 -6.79
CA ASP A 657 -9.10 17.25 -7.53
C ASP A 657 -7.90 17.14 -6.58
N THR A 658 -6.76 16.77 -7.14
CA THR A 658 -5.48 16.77 -6.45
C THR A 658 -4.46 17.56 -7.25
N SER A 659 -3.63 18.32 -6.56
CA SER A 659 -2.59 19.13 -7.20
C SER A 659 -1.61 18.24 -7.96
N ASN A 660 -1.11 17.17 -7.32
CA ASN A 660 -0.26 16.16 -7.96
C ASN A 660 -0.43 14.80 -7.28
N ILE A 661 -0.71 13.74 -8.03
CA ILE A 661 -0.83 12.36 -7.51
C ILE A 661 0.44 11.82 -6.86
N ASN A 662 1.60 12.43 -7.13
CA ASN A 662 2.88 12.07 -6.53
C ASN A 662 3.19 12.86 -5.25
N MET A 663 2.34 13.82 -4.86
CA MET A 663 2.60 14.70 -3.73
C MET A 663 2.26 14.00 -2.41
N GLY A 664 3.29 13.67 -1.64
CA GLY A 664 3.15 13.06 -0.34
C GLY A 664 4.39 12.24 0.03
N ILE A 665 4.25 11.42 1.06
CA ILE A 665 5.27 10.44 1.39
C ILE A 665 5.12 9.24 0.44
N VAL A 666 6.17 8.93 -0.33
CA VAL A 666 6.17 7.87 -1.35
C VAL A 666 6.79 6.54 -0.86
N ASN A 667 7.50 6.58 0.27
CA ASN A 667 8.05 5.40 0.94
C ASN A 667 7.74 5.44 2.43
N SER A 668 7.12 4.39 2.94
CA SER A 668 6.73 4.28 4.34
C SER A 668 7.96 4.16 5.24
N SER A 669 7.94 4.87 6.36
CA SER A 669 8.98 4.73 7.38
C SER A 669 9.08 3.30 7.93
N TYR A 670 8.04 2.47 7.76
CA TYR A 670 8.07 1.07 8.16
C TYR A 670 9.09 0.23 7.36
N LYS A 671 9.34 0.58 6.09
CA LYS A 671 10.36 -0.06 5.25
C LYS A 671 11.76 0.43 5.60
N SER A 672 11.90 1.72 5.93
CA SER A 672 13.18 2.32 6.31
C SER A 672 13.67 1.91 7.70
N LEU A 673 12.78 1.56 8.63
CA LEU A 673 13.15 1.13 9.98
C LEU A 673 13.68 -0.33 9.95
N PRO A 674 14.94 -0.58 10.37
CA PRO A 674 15.58 -1.89 10.24
C PRO A 674 15.06 -2.92 11.26
N THR A 675 14.89 -2.53 12.52
CA THR A 675 14.61 -3.47 13.62
C THR A 675 13.15 -3.40 14.09
N MET A 676 12.63 -4.52 14.59
CA MET A 676 11.27 -4.58 15.16
C MET A 676 11.14 -3.72 16.41
N GLU A 677 12.19 -3.59 17.21
CA GLU A 677 12.22 -2.76 18.41
C GLU A 677 12.05 -1.28 18.07
N GLU A 678 12.82 -0.77 17.10
CA GLU A 678 12.67 0.59 16.59
C GLU A 678 11.28 0.84 16.01
N LYS A 679 10.72 -0.16 15.29
CA LYS A 679 9.34 -0.07 14.75
C LYS A 679 8.32 0.08 15.86
N VAL A 680 8.41 -0.74 16.92
CA VAL A 680 7.50 -0.66 18.07
C VAL A 680 7.69 0.66 18.81
N GLN A 681 8.93 1.08 19.06
CA GLN A 681 9.23 2.35 19.72
C GLN A 681 8.62 3.52 18.95
N LYS A 682 8.87 3.63 17.64
CA LYS A 682 8.32 4.71 16.80
C LYS A 682 6.81 4.65 16.69
N GLN A 683 6.23 3.44 16.67
CA GLN A 683 4.78 3.27 16.70
C GLN A 683 4.20 3.84 18.00
N MET A 684 4.81 3.52 19.15
CA MET A 684 4.35 4.02 20.44
C MET A 684 4.55 5.53 20.59
N GLU A 685 5.66 6.08 20.10
CA GLU A 685 5.87 7.55 20.04
C GLU A 685 4.77 8.25 19.23
N LEU A 686 4.28 7.64 18.14
CA LEU A 686 3.14 8.18 17.40
C LEU A 686 1.85 8.06 18.22
N CYS A 687 1.60 6.92 18.87
CA CYS A 687 0.42 6.72 19.71
C CYS A 687 0.35 7.75 20.85
N GLU A 688 1.48 8.09 21.48
CA GLU A 688 1.56 9.14 22.53
C GLU A 688 1.13 10.52 22.01
N LYS A 689 1.29 10.79 20.71
CA LYS A 689 0.89 12.07 20.09
C LYS A 689 -0.56 12.08 19.62
N LEU A 690 -1.21 10.93 19.47
CA LEU A 690 -2.55 10.85 18.88
C LEU A 690 -3.63 10.91 19.97
N ARG A 691 -4.47 11.95 19.95
CA ARG A 691 -5.61 12.06 20.88
C ARG A 691 -6.59 10.88 20.74
N ALA A 692 -6.77 10.38 19.52
CA ALA A 692 -7.74 9.32 19.21
C ALA A 692 -7.31 7.91 19.67
N VAL A 693 -6.08 7.74 20.16
CA VAL A 693 -5.51 6.41 20.44
C VAL A 693 -5.24 6.25 21.93
N ASN A 694 -5.77 5.17 22.53
CA ASN A 694 -5.40 4.78 23.88
C ASN A 694 -4.06 4.00 23.87
N VAL A 695 -3.01 4.64 24.37
CA VAL A 695 -1.64 4.09 24.36
C VAL A 695 -1.52 2.79 25.16
N SER A 696 -2.19 2.69 26.31
CA SER A 696 -2.17 1.49 27.16
C SER A 696 -2.83 0.29 26.45
N ASP A 697 -3.96 0.51 25.77
CA ASP A 697 -4.62 -0.56 25.01
C ASP A 697 -3.79 -1.02 23.79
N VAL A 698 -3.13 -0.09 23.10
CA VAL A 698 -2.20 -0.45 22.01
C VAL A 698 -1.04 -1.30 22.52
N ALA A 699 -0.41 -0.90 23.63
CA ALA A 699 0.65 -1.66 24.27
C ALA A 699 0.18 -3.09 24.64
N ARG A 700 -1.00 -3.19 25.26
CA ARG A 700 -1.63 -4.48 25.59
C ARG A 700 -1.82 -5.34 24.34
N LEU A 701 -2.37 -4.80 23.25
CA LEU A 701 -2.61 -5.54 22.01
C LEU A 701 -1.32 -6.04 21.36
N ILE A 702 -0.26 -5.23 21.35
CA ILE A 702 1.07 -5.63 20.84
C ILE A 702 1.60 -6.82 21.65
N ILE A 703 1.57 -6.72 22.98
CA ILE A 703 2.07 -7.76 23.88
C ILE A 703 1.27 -9.04 23.72
N GLU A 704 -0.07 -8.96 23.81
CA GLU A 704 -0.95 -10.12 23.86
C GLU A 704 -1.03 -10.85 22.51
N ARG A 705 -1.19 -10.10 21.40
CA ARG A 705 -1.43 -10.70 20.08
C ARG A 705 -0.15 -11.04 19.32
N HIS A 706 0.96 -10.36 19.60
CA HIS A 706 2.20 -10.57 18.86
C HIS A 706 3.30 -11.14 19.75
N LEU A 707 3.77 -10.39 20.76
CA LEU A 707 4.99 -10.74 21.49
C LEU A 707 4.84 -12.02 22.32
N ILE A 708 3.84 -12.10 23.21
CA ILE A 708 3.62 -13.27 24.07
C ILE A 708 3.38 -14.54 23.24
N ARG A 709 2.61 -14.43 22.14
CA ARG A 709 2.32 -15.57 21.25
C ARG A 709 3.58 -16.07 20.56
N ASP A 710 4.45 -15.18 20.08
CA ASP A 710 5.71 -15.56 19.45
C ASP A 710 6.68 -16.18 20.45
N ILE A 711 6.85 -15.59 21.63
CA ILE A 711 7.72 -16.11 22.69
C ILE A 711 7.28 -17.52 23.12
N LYS A 712 6.01 -17.70 23.51
CA LYS A 712 5.47 -19.01 23.93
C LYS A 712 5.49 -20.01 22.79
N GLY A 713 5.21 -19.56 21.56
CA GLY A 713 5.24 -20.40 20.36
C GLY A 713 6.65 -20.91 20.06
N ASN A 714 7.66 -20.05 20.10
CA ASN A 714 9.06 -20.43 19.89
C ASN A 714 9.58 -21.30 21.02
N LEU A 715 9.20 -21.04 22.27
CA LEU A 715 9.57 -21.88 23.42
C LEU A 715 8.99 -23.30 23.30
N ARG A 716 7.72 -23.43 22.92
CA ARG A 716 7.08 -24.74 22.66
C ARG A 716 7.72 -25.47 21.48
N LYS A 717 8.08 -24.75 20.41
CA LYS A 717 8.78 -25.36 19.28
C LYS A 717 10.21 -25.75 19.64
N PHE A 718 10.89 -25.01 20.51
CA PHE A 718 12.24 -25.31 20.96
C PHE A 718 12.33 -26.67 21.66
N SER A 719 11.36 -27.01 22.52
CA SER A 719 11.32 -28.32 23.20
C SER A 719 10.99 -29.49 22.28
N THR A 720 10.41 -29.23 21.11
CA THR A 720 9.98 -30.25 20.12
C THR A 720 10.76 -30.18 18.80
N GLN A 721 11.83 -29.40 18.77
CA GLN A 721 12.53 -29.06 17.52
C GLN A 721 13.29 -30.24 16.90
N GLN A 722 13.60 -30.09 15.62
CA GLN A 722 14.57 -30.92 14.92
C GLN A 722 15.95 -30.25 14.92
N PHE A 723 16.97 -31.04 14.63
CA PHE A 723 18.35 -30.59 14.53
C PHE A 723 18.78 -30.63 13.07
N ARG A 724 19.56 -29.65 12.62
CA ARG A 724 20.06 -29.63 11.23
C ARG A 724 21.57 -29.61 11.16
N CYS A 725 22.14 -30.28 10.16
CA CYS A 725 23.56 -30.13 9.84
C CYS A 725 23.81 -28.79 9.12
N VAL A 726 24.88 -28.08 9.51
CA VAL A 726 25.27 -26.81 8.85
C VAL A 726 25.72 -27.02 7.40
N LYS A 727 26.37 -28.15 7.10
CA LYS A 727 26.98 -28.41 5.79
C LYS A 727 25.98 -28.98 4.78
N CYS A 728 25.30 -30.07 5.10
CA CYS A 728 24.37 -30.74 4.17
C CYS A 728 22.89 -30.47 4.44
N ASN A 729 22.53 -29.69 5.47
CA ASN A 729 21.13 -29.45 5.89
C ASN A 729 20.30 -30.69 6.23
N GLU A 730 20.91 -31.87 6.38
CA GLU A 730 20.23 -33.07 6.86
C GLU A 730 19.56 -32.79 8.21
N LYS A 731 18.29 -33.18 8.33
CA LYS A 731 17.49 -32.97 9.54
C LYS A 731 17.38 -34.24 10.35
N TYR A 732 17.68 -34.15 11.64
CA TYR A 732 17.56 -35.22 12.59
C TYR A 732 16.50 -34.88 13.63
N ARG A 733 15.63 -35.85 13.94
CA ARG A 733 14.67 -35.71 15.05
C ARG A 733 15.36 -35.65 16.41
N ARG A 734 16.49 -36.35 16.56
CA ARG A 734 17.33 -36.36 17.77
C ARG A 734 18.78 -36.20 17.33
N PRO A 735 19.63 -35.50 18.09
CA PRO A 735 21.03 -35.38 17.74
C PRO A 735 21.68 -36.77 17.82
N PRO A 736 22.45 -37.21 16.80
CA PRO A 736 23.29 -38.40 16.88
C PRO A 736 24.23 -38.30 18.08
N LEU A 737 24.41 -39.41 18.80
CA LEU A 737 25.30 -39.46 19.98
C LEU A 737 26.76 -39.08 19.66
N ALA A 738 27.18 -39.26 18.40
CA ALA A 738 28.49 -38.83 17.92
C ALA A 738 28.68 -37.29 17.87
N GLY A 739 27.62 -36.50 18.08
CA GLY A 739 27.65 -35.03 18.01
C GLY A 739 27.91 -34.44 16.61
N LYS A 740 28.03 -35.31 15.60
CA LYS A 740 28.33 -34.97 14.20
C LYS A 740 27.26 -35.54 13.27
N CYS A 741 27.10 -34.92 12.11
CA CYS A 741 26.21 -35.41 11.06
C CYS A 741 26.69 -36.77 10.55
N THR A 742 25.79 -37.76 10.52
CA THR A 742 26.07 -39.11 10.03
C THR A 742 26.33 -39.18 8.52
N LYS A 743 25.90 -38.18 7.74
CA LYS A 743 26.12 -38.13 6.28
C LYS A 743 27.43 -37.43 5.88
N CYS A 744 27.76 -36.30 6.52
CA CYS A 744 28.86 -35.44 6.06
C CYS A 744 29.88 -35.05 7.14
N GLY A 745 29.73 -35.55 8.38
CA GLY A 745 30.59 -35.22 9.51
C GLY A 745 30.47 -33.78 10.04
N GLY A 746 29.62 -32.94 9.44
CA GLY A 746 29.44 -31.54 9.83
C GLY A 746 28.75 -31.35 11.20
N LYS A 747 28.91 -30.14 11.77
CA LYS A 747 28.30 -29.76 13.05
C LYS A 747 26.77 -29.74 12.94
N ILE A 748 26.12 -30.23 13.99
CA ILE A 748 24.67 -30.21 14.15
C ILE A 748 24.30 -29.04 15.04
N ILE A 749 23.29 -28.28 14.62
CA ILE A 749 22.78 -27.11 15.35
C ILE A 749 21.28 -27.24 15.58
N PHE A 750 20.81 -26.53 16.60
CA PHE A 750 19.40 -26.29 16.83
C PHE A 750 18.78 -25.58 15.63
N THR A 751 17.51 -25.87 15.34
CA THR A 751 16.75 -25.12 14.33
C THR A 751 16.16 -23.85 14.93
N ILE A 752 15.89 -23.84 16.24
CA ILE A 752 15.47 -22.68 17.02
C ILE A 752 16.50 -22.49 18.13
N THR A 753 17.13 -21.32 18.16
CA THR A 753 18.11 -20.96 19.18
C THR A 753 17.44 -20.27 20.37
N GLU A 754 18.04 -20.36 21.55
CA GLU A 754 17.63 -19.63 22.75
C GLU A 754 17.43 -18.13 22.49
N GLY A 755 18.39 -17.50 21.81
CA GLY A 755 18.30 -16.07 21.46
C GLY A 755 17.06 -15.71 20.64
N THR A 756 16.48 -16.63 19.88
CA THR A 756 15.22 -16.40 19.13
C THR A 756 14.01 -16.30 20.07
N ILE A 757 14.05 -16.99 21.21
CA ILE A 757 12.98 -17.00 22.21
C ILE A 757 13.07 -15.73 23.07
N ILE A 758 14.29 -15.39 23.52
CA ILE A 758 14.54 -14.25 24.43
C ILE A 758 14.40 -12.90 23.70
N LYS A 759 14.59 -12.88 22.37
CA LYS A 759 14.59 -11.65 21.54
C LYS A 759 13.51 -10.62 21.88
N TYR A 760 12.29 -11.06 22.18
CA TYR A 760 11.14 -10.18 22.43
C TYR A 760 10.72 -10.10 23.90
N LEU A 761 11.35 -10.86 24.79
CA LEU A 761 10.94 -10.93 26.19
C LEU A 761 11.20 -9.60 26.92
N GLU A 762 12.44 -9.11 26.87
CA GLU A 762 12.82 -7.85 27.52
C GLU A 762 12.08 -6.64 26.92
N PRO A 763 11.97 -6.49 25.58
CA PRO A 763 11.12 -5.44 24.99
C PRO A 763 9.66 -5.51 25.42
N ALA A 764 9.08 -6.71 25.60
CA ALA A 764 7.70 -6.86 26.05
C ALA A 764 7.51 -6.43 27.51
N ILE A 765 8.48 -6.73 28.38
CA ILE A 765 8.48 -6.32 29.79
C ILE A 765 8.62 -4.80 29.91
N ALA A 766 9.61 -4.22 29.23
CA ALA A 766 9.79 -2.76 29.22
C ALA A 766 8.55 -2.01 28.71
N LEU A 767 7.87 -2.58 27.71
CA LEU A 767 6.62 -2.02 27.18
C LEU A 767 5.46 -2.11 28.21
N ALA A 768 5.36 -3.22 28.93
CA ALA A 768 4.34 -3.44 29.95
C ALA A 768 4.52 -2.50 31.17
N GLU A 769 5.77 -2.25 31.56
CA GLU A 769 6.11 -1.34 32.66
C GLU A 769 5.86 0.11 32.30
N LYS A 770 6.20 0.54 31.07
CA LYS A 770 6.06 1.94 30.64
C LYS A 770 4.59 2.41 30.51
N TYR A 771 3.70 1.57 29.98
CA TYR A 771 2.35 2.00 29.54
C TYR A 771 1.19 1.49 30.40
N ASP A 772 1.48 1.06 31.63
CA ASP A 772 0.51 0.56 32.61
C ASP A 772 -0.56 -0.37 32.01
N VAL A 773 -0.10 -1.50 31.48
CA VAL A 773 -0.99 -2.54 30.94
C VAL A 773 -1.69 -3.33 32.07
N PRO A 774 -2.79 -4.04 31.79
CA PRO A 774 -3.48 -4.83 32.81
C PRO A 774 -2.56 -5.81 33.54
N GLU A 775 -2.77 -5.96 34.85
CA GLU A 775 -1.93 -6.75 35.75
C GLU A 775 -1.75 -8.21 35.29
N TYR A 776 -2.79 -8.81 34.71
CA TYR A 776 -2.74 -10.14 34.12
C TYR A 776 -1.62 -10.29 33.08
N ILE A 777 -1.38 -9.26 32.25
CA ILE A 777 -0.35 -9.30 31.21
C ILE A 777 1.04 -9.21 31.83
N LYS A 778 1.22 -8.33 32.84
CA LYS A 778 2.48 -8.22 33.59
C LYS A 778 2.85 -9.56 34.23
N GLN A 779 1.91 -10.19 34.94
CA GLN A 779 2.08 -11.52 35.54
C GLN A 779 2.34 -12.61 34.48
N SER A 780 1.67 -12.55 33.33
CA SER A 780 1.88 -13.53 32.24
C SER A 780 3.30 -13.44 31.67
N LEU A 781 3.84 -12.22 31.52
CA LEU A 781 5.21 -12.00 31.07
C LEU A 781 6.22 -12.51 32.11
N GLU A 782 5.99 -12.21 33.39
CA GLU A 782 6.86 -12.61 34.49
C GLU A 782 6.90 -14.14 34.68
N LEU A 783 5.75 -14.81 34.57
CA LEU A 783 5.66 -16.27 34.52
C LEU A 783 6.38 -16.85 33.30
N THR A 784 6.25 -16.20 32.13
CA THR A 784 6.94 -16.64 30.91
C THR A 784 8.45 -16.48 31.05
N LYS A 785 8.92 -15.38 31.64
CA LYS A 785 10.33 -15.15 31.97
C LYS A 785 10.86 -16.21 32.93
N SER A 786 10.16 -16.43 34.05
CA SER A 786 10.52 -17.46 35.03
C SER A 786 10.61 -18.85 34.41
N TYR A 787 9.69 -19.19 33.50
CA TYR A 787 9.71 -20.46 32.79
C TYR A 787 10.90 -20.58 31.83
N ILE A 788 11.22 -19.53 31.07
CA ILE A 788 12.43 -19.48 30.23
C ILE A 788 13.69 -19.65 31.08
N GLU A 789 13.82 -18.90 32.18
CA GLU A 789 14.95 -18.99 33.11
C GLU A 789 15.09 -20.39 33.72
N SER A 790 13.98 -21.08 34.00
CA SER A 790 14.03 -22.47 34.51
C SER A 790 14.56 -23.49 33.50
N ILE A 791 14.43 -23.22 32.19
CA ILE A 791 14.88 -24.11 31.12
C ILE A 791 16.34 -23.85 30.76
N PHE A 792 16.70 -22.57 30.61
CA PHE A 792 18.03 -22.17 30.13
C PHE A 792 19.02 -21.82 31.26
N GLY A 793 18.52 -21.68 32.49
CA GLY A 793 19.25 -21.07 33.60
C GLY A 793 19.10 -19.54 33.59
N ARG A 794 19.44 -18.91 34.71
CA ARG A 794 19.66 -17.47 34.76
C ARG A 794 21.00 -17.16 34.10
N GLU A 795 21.11 -16.00 33.43
CA GLU A 795 22.43 -15.53 32.97
C GLU A 795 23.41 -15.56 34.15
N THR A 796 24.58 -16.16 33.94
CA THR A 796 25.69 -16.06 34.90
C THR A 796 26.03 -14.58 35.01
N GLU A 797 26.08 -14.04 36.24
CA GLU A 797 26.35 -12.64 36.51
C GLU A 797 27.54 -12.14 35.68
N LYS A 798 27.27 -11.28 34.69
CA LYS A 798 28.33 -10.59 33.95
C LYS A 798 28.96 -9.56 34.88
N GLN A 799 30.23 -9.76 35.23
CA GLN A 799 31.04 -8.77 35.94
C GLN A 799 31.04 -7.46 35.15
N GLN A 800 30.34 -6.44 35.64
CA GLN A 800 30.31 -5.11 35.04
C GLN A 800 31.48 -4.28 35.57
N ALA A 801 32.09 -3.46 34.71
CA ALA A 801 33.12 -2.53 35.13
C ALA A 801 32.51 -1.42 36.01
N LEU A 802 33.19 -1.08 37.11
CA LEU A 802 32.79 -0.04 38.08
C LEU A 802 32.47 1.32 37.43
N GLN A 803 33.04 1.61 36.26
CA GLN A 803 32.75 2.83 35.45
C GLN A 803 31.30 2.97 34.99
N LYS A 804 30.47 1.93 35.08
CA LYS A 804 29.05 2.04 34.74
C LYS A 804 28.18 2.58 35.89
N TRP A 805 28.76 2.67 37.09
CA TRP A 805 28.10 3.10 38.33
C TRP A 805 28.59 4.46 38.84
N PHE A 806 29.68 4.99 38.25
CA PHE A 806 30.15 6.37 38.39
C PHE A 806 29.80 7.14 37.12
#